data_AF-A0A4Y5YUQ6-F1
#
_entry.id   AF-A0A4Y5YUQ6-F1
#
_cell.length_a   1.000
_cell.length_b   1.000
_cell.length_c   1.000
_cell.angle_alpha   90.00
_cell.angle_beta   90.00
_cell.angle_gamma   90.00
#
_symmetry.space_group_name_H-M   'P 1'
#
loop_
_entity.id
_entity.type
_entity.pdbx_description
1 polymer ?
#
loop_
_entity_poly.entity_id
_entity_poly.type
_entity_poly.pdbx_seq_one_letter_code
_entity_poly.pdbx_strand_id
1 'polypeptide(L)'
;MADPMPTTDPESVSLADRAVELARRWVIEAAAADVDPAAERLAGVLQDANGLPFTLGFVDGVMRPESLSAAASQLHRIAPIVPEFLPWYLRSAVRLGGGVAQMLPTPVVPIARRVLRDMVGHLVVDARPAKLGPAIAKIRESGARLNLNLLGEAVLGEDEAQRRLDGIHELIRRPDVDYVSVKVSAIISHISMWAFDEVVESVVERLLPLYLTATSDRTFINLDMEEYRDLDLTIAVFTRILEDPRLEGLEAGIVLQAYLPDALPALQQLTAWARERVDHGGAPIKVRLVKGANLAMERVEARMHGWTQATYDTKLDTDANYLRCLDWALRPENVDAVRLGIAGHNLFGIAYAWLLAGERGVRAVDGAAANSQPPVEFEMLLGMAQGQVQAVSREVGEVLLYVPVVHPGEFDVAISYLVRRLEENASSDNFLSAAFRLGDDESLFVRERDRFLDAVDRSTSPTLRVGALRSQDRLAPVHESMRPVPVAPAPEEGLTQAVLGISRGSDDTGGPFLETAVYAPRELDEATGGAPGFVNTPDSDPSLPANRDWAREIHERIADSTLGVATIDAARVDDADTLESTIAGVREAADLWGARPATERAEVLLRAAAALEGRRGDLIEVAASETGKVFAEADVEVSEAVDFARYYAAKARELDAVAGAAFEPARVTVVTPPWNFPLAIPAGGVLAALAAGSGVVFKPAPQSRRCAAVIAETLWEVGVPRDVLALVDIEEGDLGRELISHESVDRVILTGSWQTAALFRSWRPDLPLLAETSGKNAMIITPSADLDLAVADLVRSAFGHAGQKCSAASLAILVGPVGRSKRFARQLADATRSLHVGWPADPLAEVGPVIERPQGKLAWALTELEGDEQWLIKPAVSDDDPTGRLWRPGIRVGVQPGSRFHTEEFFGPVLGIMHAPTLERAIELQNAVEYGLTAGLHTQDPAELALWLDRVQAGNLYVNRGITGAIVQRQPFGGWKRSSVGPGAKAGGPNYLIGLGSWRSSGSGTVSSTLHLRGLDSRITDLIESAQPSLGFEAFEWLRRSALADALAWDREFGQVRDVSHLGVERNLFRYRPVPVAIRATADAGWQELLRVVIAAVRAGAGFVLSTPVGLPPAVRHALGELGAVVYMETDDEWIERMRRRGDDSRAVLESIDGELRPSRARLVGPRDSVAALHRALAAAVEGDPDLAVYDGEVTSAGRIELLPFVHEQAIAITAHRYGNPDDWSAAVI
;
A
#
# COMPACT_ATOMS: atom_id res chain seq x y z
N MET A 1 -61.53 6.74 52.96
CA MET A 1 -60.85 7.18 51.72
C MET A 1 -59.37 6.89 51.91
N ALA A 2 -58.90 5.79 51.34
CA ALA A 2 -57.51 5.50 51.11
C ALA A 2 -57.50 4.83 49.74
N ASP A 3 -56.92 5.51 48.75
CA ASP A 3 -56.88 5.07 47.37
C ASP A 3 -56.15 3.73 47.24
N PRO A 4 -56.64 2.79 46.42
CA PRO A 4 -55.90 1.58 46.11
C PRO A 4 -54.75 1.89 45.14
N MET A 5 -53.58 1.38 45.49
CA MET A 5 -52.41 1.28 44.62
C MET A 5 -52.79 0.64 43.27
N PRO A 6 -52.27 1.15 42.13
CA PRO A 6 -52.55 0.56 40.83
C PRO A 6 -51.83 -0.79 40.71
N THR A 7 -52.61 -1.83 40.49
CA THR A 7 -52.12 -3.13 40.00
C THR A 7 -51.71 -2.97 38.53
N THR A 8 -50.42 -3.06 38.25
CA THR A 8 -49.89 -3.11 36.88
C THR A 8 -50.28 -4.44 36.24
N ASP A 9 -50.96 -4.35 35.11
CA ASP A 9 -51.41 -5.47 34.27
C ASP A 9 -50.20 -6.19 33.64
N PRO A 10 -50.11 -7.54 33.66
CA PRO A 10 -49.00 -8.29 33.06
C PRO A 10 -48.86 -8.14 31.54
N GLU A 11 -49.86 -7.56 30.86
CA GLU A 11 -49.83 -7.26 29.41
C GLU A 11 -49.17 -5.92 29.03
N SER A 12 -48.63 -5.17 30.01
CA SER A 12 -48.08 -3.81 29.79
C SER A 12 -46.55 -3.69 29.65
N VAL A 13 -45.80 -4.80 29.70
CA VAL A 13 -44.33 -4.81 29.66
C VAL A 13 -43.82 -5.00 28.23
N SER A 14 -42.96 -4.12 27.73
CA SER A 14 -42.44 -4.19 26.37
C SER A 14 -41.57 -5.44 26.14
N LEU A 15 -41.48 -5.91 24.89
CA LEU A 15 -40.58 -7.02 24.50
C LEU A 15 -39.13 -6.74 24.90
N ALA A 16 -38.70 -5.47 24.80
CA ALA A 16 -37.36 -5.04 25.19
C ALA A 16 -37.13 -5.20 26.71
N ASP A 17 -38.09 -4.80 27.54
CA ASP A 17 -38.00 -4.95 29.00
C ASP A 17 -37.93 -6.43 29.42
N ARG A 18 -38.74 -7.27 28.78
CA ARG A 18 -38.69 -8.74 28.98
C ARG A 18 -37.37 -9.34 28.54
N ALA A 19 -36.77 -8.85 27.45
CA ALA A 19 -35.45 -9.27 27.01
C ALA A 19 -34.36 -8.88 28.02
N VAL A 20 -34.44 -7.69 28.60
CA VAL A 20 -33.54 -7.23 29.68
C VAL A 20 -33.67 -8.11 30.93
N GLU A 21 -34.89 -8.46 31.33
CA GLU A 21 -35.14 -9.34 32.48
C GLU A 21 -34.58 -10.74 32.24
N LEU A 22 -34.83 -11.31 31.06
CA LEU A 22 -34.29 -12.61 30.67
C LEU A 22 -32.76 -12.61 30.61
N ALA A 23 -32.15 -11.56 30.01
CA ALA A 23 -30.71 -11.41 29.97
C ALA A 23 -30.11 -11.30 31.38
N ARG A 24 -30.75 -10.55 32.30
CA ARG A 24 -30.33 -10.49 33.71
C ARG A 24 -30.36 -11.85 34.38
N ARG A 25 -31.42 -12.62 34.15
CA ARG A 25 -31.53 -13.98 34.70
C ARG A 25 -30.39 -14.87 34.18
N TRP A 26 -30.11 -14.85 32.88
CA TRP A 26 -29.00 -15.61 32.31
C TRP A 26 -27.64 -15.16 32.86
N VAL A 27 -27.42 -13.87 33.08
CA VAL A 27 -26.20 -13.37 33.74
C VAL A 27 -26.04 -13.95 35.15
N ILE A 28 -27.11 -13.96 35.95
CA ILE A 28 -27.10 -14.50 37.32
C ILE A 28 -26.84 -16.01 37.30
N GLU A 29 -27.52 -16.75 36.41
CA GLU A 29 -27.34 -18.20 36.28
C GLU A 29 -25.94 -18.57 35.77
N ALA A 30 -25.39 -17.79 34.84
CA ALA A 30 -24.06 -17.98 34.30
C ALA A 30 -22.98 -17.76 35.38
N ALA A 31 -23.16 -16.79 36.27
CA ALA A 31 -22.26 -16.54 37.39
C ALA A 31 -22.25 -17.68 38.43
N ALA A 32 -23.33 -18.48 38.48
CA ALA A 32 -23.44 -19.63 39.38
C ALA A 32 -22.87 -20.94 38.78
N ALA A 33 -22.42 -20.94 37.52
CA ALA A 33 -21.84 -22.11 36.86
C ALA A 33 -20.34 -22.25 37.18
N ASP A 34 -19.84 -23.50 37.25
CA ASP A 34 -18.40 -23.76 37.46
C ASP A 34 -17.56 -23.17 36.31
N VAL A 35 -16.60 -22.32 36.66
CA VAL A 35 -15.73 -21.63 35.70
C VAL A 35 -14.60 -22.55 35.27
N ASP A 36 -14.42 -22.73 33.95
CA ASP A 36 -13.24 -23.41 33.41
C ASP A 36 -11.98 -22.60 33.76
N PRO A 37 -10.96 -23.18 34.43
CA PRO A 37 -9.69 -22.50 34.72
C PRO A 37 -9.00 -21.89 33.49
N ALA A 38 -9.31 -22.38 32.28
CA ALA A 38 -8.80 -21.83 31.04
C ALA A 38 -9.53 -20.54 30.61
N ALA A 39 -10.85 -20.48 30.79
CA ALA A 39 -11.65 -19.27 30.58
C ALA A 39 -11.30 -18.16 31.59
N GLU A 40 -10.97 -18.52 32.83
CA GLU A 40 -10.50 -17.58 33.85
C GLU A 40 -9.15 -16.92 33.47
N ARG A 41 -8.23 -17.69 32.90
CA ARG A 41 -6.96 -17.14 32.37
C ARG A 41 -7.18 -16.23 31.17
N LEU A 42 -8.09 -16.59 30.28
CA LEU A 42 -8.47 -15.78 29.12
C LEU A 42 -9.11 -14.46 29.54
N ALA A 43 -10.00 -14.48 30.55
CA ALA A 43 -10.54 -13.27 31.15
C ALA A 43 -9.43 -12.41 31.78
N GLY A 44 -8.43 -13.02 32.43
CA GLY A 44 -7.25 -12.33 32.93
C GLY A 44 -6.42 -11.63 31.85
N VAL A 45 -6.30 -12.22 30.65
CA VAL A 45 -5.66 -11.59 29.47
C VAL A 45 -6.38 -10.31 29.06
N LEU A 46 -7.71 -10.31 29.07
CA LEU A 46 -8.51 -9.15 28.66
C LEU A 46 -8.57 -8.04 29.71
N GLN A 47 -8.28 -8.34 30.98
CA GLN A 47 -8.35 -7.41 32.10
C GLN A 47 -7.04 -6.68 32.39
N ASP A 48 -5.90 -7.28 32.07
CA ASP A 48 -4.58 -6.70 32.27
C ASP A 48 -4.23 -5.74 31.12
N ALA A 49 -3.76 -4.52 31.44
CA ALA A 49 -3.37 -3.52 30.44
C ALA A 49 -2.25 -4.03 29.49
N ASN A 50 -1.39 -4.92 29.98
CA ASN A 50 -0.36 -5.60 29.18
C ASN A 50 -0.81 -6.98 28.68
N GLY A 51 -1.98 -7.47 29.09
CA GLY A 51 -2.47 -8.80 28.77
C GLY A 51 -2.60 -9.03 27.26
N LEU A 52 -3.30 -8.13 26.57
CA LEU A 52 -3.47 -8.22 25.12
C LEU A 52 -2.13 -7.99 24.37
N PRO A 53 -1.37 -6.90 24.59
CA PRO A 53 -0.07 -6.70 23.93
C PRO A 53 0.92 -7.85 24.13
N PHE A 54 1.00 -8.41 25.34
CA PHE A 54 1.84 -9.58 25.61
C PHE A 54 1.36 -10.81 24.86
N THR A 55 0.06 -11.10 24.89
CA THR A 55 -0.49 -12.29 24.23
C THR A 55 -0.31 -12.21 22.72
N LEU A 56 -0.59 -11.05 22.11
CA LEU A 56 -0.35 -10.80 20.70
C LEU A 56 1.14 -10.92 20.34
N GLY A 57 2.01 -10.23 21.07
CA GLY A 57 3.45 -10.28 20.82
C GLY A 57 4.04 -11.68 21.00
N PHE A 58 3.50 -12.50 21.92
CA PHE A 58 3.93 -13.88 22.08
C PHE A 58 3.40 -14.77 20.96
N VAL A 59 2.11 -14.66 20.67
CA VAL A 59 1.42 -15.49 19.68
C VAL A 59 1.98 -15.20 18.28
N ASP A 60 2.12 -13.93 17.91
CA ASP A 60 2.63 -13.52 16.61
C ASP A 60 4.16 -13.53 16.54
N GLY A 61 4.86 -13.09 17.60
CA GLY A 61 6.31 -12.95 17.61
C GLY A 61 7.09 -14.20 18.08
N VAL A 62 6.48 -15.11 18.85
CA VAL A 62 7.19 -16.28 19.41
C VAL A 62 6.66 -17.61 18.87
N MET A 63 5.33 -17.76 18.70
CA MET A 63 4.75 -19.00 18.20
C MET A 63 4.87 -19.15 16.69
N ARG A 64 4.51 -18.10 15.94
CA ARG A 64 4.45 -18.13 14.47
C ARG A 64 5.81 -18.29 13.78
N PRO A 65 6.90 -17.57 14.16
CA PRO A 65 8.11 -17.60 13.35
C PRO A 65 8.72 -19.00 13.30
N GLU A 66 9.06 -19.51 12.12
CA GLU A 66 9.74 -20.81 12.03
C GLU A 66 11.13 -20.77 12.72
N SER A 67 11.77 -19.61 12.69
CA SER A 67 13.08 -19.39 13.30
C SER A 67 13.03 -19.30 14.82
N LEU A 68 13.84 -20.14 15.47
CA LEU A 68 14.03 -20.09 16.92
C LEU A 68 14.74 -18.80 17.37
N SER A 69 15.59 -18.20 16.53
CA SER A 69 16.27 -16.95 16.89
C SER A 69 15.34 -15.75 16.85
N ALA A 70 14.48 -15.65 15.83
CA ALA A 70 13.46 -14.60 15.75
C ALA A 70 12.48 -14.70 16.92
N ALA A 71 12.00 -15.92 17.20
CA ALA A 71 11.14 -16.19 18.34
C ALA A 71 11.81 -15.85 19.69
N ALA A 72 13.11 -16.11 19.83
CA ALA A 72 13.85 -15.74 21.04
C ALA A 72 14.01 -14.22 21.20
N SER A 73 14.26 -13.49 20.11
CA SER A 73 14.33 -12.01 20.12
C SER A 73 13.00 -11.41 20.58
N GLN A 74 11.89 -11.91 20.03
CA GLN A 74 10.56 -11.46 20.43
C GLN A 74 10.21 -11.85 21.87
N LEU A 75 10.58 -13.07 22.31
CA LEU A 75 10.39 -13.49 23.70
C LEU A 75 11.14 -12.58 24.68
N HIS A 76 12.35 -12.14 24.32
CA HIS A 76 13.10 -11.16 25.10
C HIS A 76 12.37 -9.80 25.17
N ARG A 77 11.81 -9.34 24.04
CA ARG A 77 11.11 -8.05 23.93
C ARG A 77 9.82 -7.99 24.76
N ILE A 78 9.04 -9.06 24.78
CA ILE A 78 7.76 -9.11 25.48
C ILE A 78 7.88 -9.53 26.95
N ALA A 79 8.99 -10.16 27.36
CA ALA A 79 9.18 -10.60 28.74
C ALA A 79 9.05 -9.49 29.82
N PRO A 80 9.44 -8.21 29.56
CA PRO A 80 9.23 -7.11 30.50
C PRO A 80 7.76 -6.80 30.77
N ILE A 81 6.90 -6.92 29.74
CA ILE A 81 5.46 -6.64 29.80
C ILE A 81 4.63 -7.88 30.21
N VAL A 82 5.27 -8.87 30.84
CA VAL A 82 4.58 -10.09 31.30
C VAL A 82 3.43 -9.73 32.26
N PRO A 83 2.18 -10.17 31.98
CA PRO A 83 1.00 -9.80 32.75
C PRO A 83 0.98 -10.31 34.20
N GLU A 84 0.20 -9.63 35.04
CA GLU A 84 0.01 -10.01 36.44
C GLU A 84 -0.98 -11.16 36.64
N PHE A 85 -1.87 -11.43 35.68
CA PHE A 85 -2.78 -12.58 35.76
C PHE A 85 -2.04 -13.93 35.71
N LEU A 86 -0.82 -13.96 35.15
CA LEU A 86 -0.03 -15.19 35.12
C LEU A 86 0.48 -15.54 36.54
N PRO A 87 0.38 -16.83 36.95
CA PRO A 87 0.95 -17.31 38.20
C PRO A 87 2.41 -16.89 38.37
N TRP A 88 2.81 -16.55 39.60
CA TRP A 88 4.14 -15.99 39.89
C TRP A 88 5.31 -16.83 39.36
N TYR A 89 5.15 -18.16 39.32
CA TYR A 89 6.16 -19.08 38.79
C TYR A 89 6.28 -19.01 37.26
N LEU A 90 5.17 -18.87 36.53
CA LEU A 90 5.18 -18.64 35.07
C LEU A 90 5.75 -17.27 34.75
N ARG A 91 5.39 -16.24 35.52
CA ARG A 91 5.93 -14.89 35.36
C ARG A 91 7.45 -14.87 35.52
N SER A 92 7.95 -15.55 36.54
CA SER A 92 9.39 -15.70 36.79
C SER A 92 10.06 -16.49 35.66
N ALA A 93 9.42 -17.57 35.17
CA ALA A 93 9.92 -18.38 34.06
C ALA A 93 9.97 -17.59 32.75
N VAL A 94 8.98 -16.74 32.44
CA VAL A 94 8.98 -15.89 31.24
C VAL A 94 10.06 -14.82 31.32
N ARG A 95 10.24 -14.16 32.47
CA ARG A 95 11.30 -13.14 32.64
C ARG A 95 12.70 -13.74 32.52
N LEU A 96 12.92 -14.87 33.19
CA LEU A 96 14.21 -15.58 33.15
C LEU A 96 14.45 -16.20 31.76
N GLY A 97 13.40 -16.77 31.17
CA GLY A 97 13.38 -17.27 29.81
C GLY A 97 13.72 -16.19 28.78
N GLY A 98 13.06 -15.04 28.81
CA GLY A 98 13.33 -13.91 27.92
C GLY A 98 14.75 -13.35 28.07
N GLY A 99 15.29 -13.31 29.29
CA GLY A 99 16.69 -12.90 29.52
C GLY A 99 17.73 -13.88 28.95
N VAL A 100 17.41 -15.18 28.89
CA VAL A 100 18.33 -16.24 28.42
C VAL A 100 18.04 -16.68 26.98
N ALA A 101 16.85 -16.38 26.43
CA ALA A 101 16.36 -16.90 25.16
C ALA A 101 17.30 -16.57 23.99
N GLN A 102 17.88 -15.37 23.96
CA GLN A 102 18.81 -14.98 22.91
C GLN A 102 20.12 -15.79 22.93
N MET A 103 20.56 -16.25 24.10
CA MET A 103 21.77 -17.08 24.26
C MET A 103 21.50 -18.57 24.04
N LEU A 104 20.33 -19.06 24.46
CA LEU A 104 19.92 -20.46 24.38
C LEU A 104 18.52 -20.61 23.76
N PRO A 105 18.33 -20.25 22.47
CA PRO A 105 17.02 -20.29 21.81
C PRO A 105 16.49 -21.72 21.68
N THR A 106 17.38 -22.69 21.43
CA THR A 106 17.05 -24.10 21.19
C THR A 106 16.31 -24.78 22.34
N PRO A 107 16.70 -24.63 23.61
CA PRO A 107 15.91 -25.17 24.73
C PRO A 107 14.75 -24.26 25.14
N VAL A 108 14.92 -22.93 25.14
CA VAL A 108 13.95 -22.00 25.75
C VAL A 108 12.68 -21.86 24.90
N VAL A 109 12.82 -21.65 23.59
CA VAL A 109 11.67 -21.38 22.71
C VAL A 109 10.73 -22.58 22.60
N PRO A 110 11.18 -23.83 22.39
CA PRO A 110 10.28 -24.99 22.36
C PRO A 110 9.51 -25.21 23.67
N ILE A 111 10.13 -24.93 24.82
CA ILE A 111 9.45 -24.98 26.13
C ILE A 111 8.36 -23.91 26.18
N ALA A 112 8.70 -22.67 25.84
CA ALA A 112 7.77 -21.54 25.80
C ALA A 112 6.58 -21.83 24.87
N ARG A 113 6.83 -22.38 23.68
CA ARG A 113 5.79 -22.78 22.71
C ARG A 113 4.90 -23.89 23.23
N ARG A 114 5.47 -24.91 23.88
CA ARG A 114 4.70 -26.02 24.45
C ARG A 114 3.75 -25.53 25.56
N VAL A 115 4.27 -24.74 26.50
CA VAL A 115 3.47 -24.20 27.61
C VAL A 115 2.27 -23.42 27.07
N LEU A 116 2.48 -22.54 26.08
CA LEU A 116 1.38 -21.78 25.51
C LEU A 116 0.40 -22.68 24.73
N ARG A 117 0.89 -23.63 23.93
CA ARG A 117 0.02 -24.58 23.21
C ARG A 117 -0.88 -25.35 24.17
N ASP A 118 -0.36 -25.75 25.32
CA ASP A 118 -1.15 -26.41 26.37
C ASP A 118 -2.15 -25.44 27.02
N MET A 119 -1.83 -24.14 27.11
CA MET A 119 -2.76 -23.11 27.59
C MET A 119 -3.89 -22.80 26.61
N VAL A 120 -3.62 -22.69 25.30
CA VAL A 120 -4.62 -22.30 24.28
C VAL A 120 -5.26 -23.48 23.54
N GLY A 121 -4.75 -24.70 23.73
CA GLY A 121 -5.20 -25.90 23.00
C GLY A 121 -6.64 -26.34 23.29
N HIS A 122 -7.35 -25.67 24.19
CA HIS A 122 -8.79 -25.85 24.41
C HIS A 122 -9.65 -24.98 23.47
N LEU A 123 -9.09 -23.93 22.87
CA LEU A 123 -9.77 -23.02 21.94
C LEU A 123 -9.76 -23.52 20.49
N VAL A 124 -8.89 -24.48 20.17
CA VAL A 124 -8.76 -25.07 18.83
C VAL A 124 -8.64 -26.57 18.95
N VAL A 125 -9.46 -27.30 18.22
CA VAL A 125 -9.51 -28.76 18.26
C VAL A 125 -8.55 -29.36 17.22
N ASP A 126 -7.86 -30.43 17.62
CA ASP A 126 -6.96 -31.17 16.74
C ASP A 126 -7.75 -31.95 15.68
N ALA A 127 -7.53 -31.63 14.40
CA ALA A 127 -8.25 -32.23 13.28
C ALA A 127 -7.86 -33.69 13.00
N ARG A 128 -6.82 -34.25 13.62
CA ARG A 128 -6.39 -35.63 13.36
C ARG A 128 -7.50 -36.62 13.75
N PRO A 129 -7.78 -37.65 12.91
CA PRO A 129 -8.86 -38.60 13.16
C PRO A 129 -8.86 -39.23 14.57
N ALA A 130 -7.67 -39.55 15.10
CA ALA A 130 -7.50 -40.17 16.42
C ALA A 130 -7.77 -39.24 17.63
N LYS A 131 -7.84 -37.92 17.40
CA LYS A 131 -8.06 -36.91 18.45
C LYS A 131 -9.39 -36.17 18.29
N LEU A 132 -9.83 -35.97 17.05
CA LEU A 132 -11.06 -35.28 16.73
C LEU A 132 -12.31 -35.99 17.29
N GLY A 133 -12.43 -37.31 17.10
CA GLY A 133 -13.60 -38.06 17.57
C GLY A 133 -13.83 -37.97 19.09
N PRO A 134 -12.81 -38.26 19.93
CA PRO A 134 -12.92 -38.06 21.38
C PRO A 134 -13.23 -36.61 21.79
N ALA A 135 -12.69 -35.62 21.08
CA ALA A 135 -12.98 -34.22 21.36
C ALA A 135 -14.44 -33.85 21.03
N ILE A 136 -14.94 -34.27 19.88
CA ILE A 136 -16.36 -34.12 19.49
C ILE A 136 -17.27 -34.76 20.53
N ALA A 137 -16.98 -36.01 20.92
CA ALA A 137 -17.76 -36.73 21.92
C ALA A 137 -17.81 -35.96 23.25
N LYS A 138 -16.67 -35.48 23.73
CA LYS A 138 -16.57 -34.71 24.97
C LYS A 138 -17.38 -33.41 24.92
N ILE A 139 -17.32 -32.65 23.81
CA ILE A 139 -18.06 -31.38 23.71
C ILE A 139 -19.57 -31.67 23.63
N ARG A 140 -19.98 -32.74 22.93
CA ARG A 140 -21.39 -33.16 22.84
C ARG A 140 -22.00 -33.64 24.17
N GLU A 141 -21.20 -33.99 25.18
CA GLU A 141 -21.72 -34.33 26.53
C GLU A 141 -22.55 -33.19 27.15
N SER A 142 -22.34 -31.94 26.72
CA SER A 142 -23.16 -30.80 27.17
C SER A 142 -24.52 -30.69 26.49
N GLY A 143 -24.84 -31.56 25.53
CA GLY A 143 -26.04 -31.46 24.68
C GLY A 143 -25.91 -30.44 23.53
N ALA A 144 -24.70 -29.97 23.23
CA ALA A 144 -24.46 -29.03 22.14
C ALA A 144 -24.27 -29.73 20.78
N ARG A 145 -24.77 -29.11 19.71
CA ARG A 145 -24.40 -29.44 18.32
C ARG A 145 -23.12 -28.71 17.94
N LEU A 146 -22.36 -29.21 16.97
CA LEU A 146 -21.05 -28.65 16.61
C LEU A 146 -21.00 -28.23 15.15
N ASN A 147 -20.68 -26.96 14.91
CA ASN A 147 -20.28 -26.45 13.61
C ASN A 147 -18.76 -26.49 13.49
N LEU A 148 -18.23 -27.40 12.68
CA LEU A 148 -16.78 -27.51 12.47
C LEU A 148 -16.31 -26.56 11.36
N ASN A 149 -15.28 -25.76 11.64
CA ASN A 149 -14.58 -24.98 10.62
C ASN A 149 -13.10 -25.41 10.53
N LEU A 150 -12.69 -25.88 9.35
CA LEU A 150 -11.32 -26.29 9.08
C LEU A 150 -10.41 -25.08 8.81
N LEU A 151 -9.57 -24.77 9.79
CA LEU A 151 -8.47 -23.82 9.67
C LEU A 151 -7.25 -24.49 9.01
N GLY A 152 -6.42 -23.67 8.40
CA GLY A 152 -5.16 -24.07 7.75
C GLY A 152 -4.55 -22.85 7.06
N GLU A 153 -3.45 -23.05 6.33
CA GLU A 153 -2.66 -22.00 5.65
C GLU A 153 -3.49 -21.04 4.78
N ALA A 154 -2.93 -19.85 4.54
CA ALA A 154 -3.50 -18.90 3.61
C ALA A 154 -3.58 -19.54 2.21
N VAL A 155 -4.76 -19.48 1.59
CA VAL A 155 -4.99 -20.03 0.25
C VAL A 155 -4.46 -19.03 -0.77
N LEU A 156 -3.14 -19.09 -1.01
CA LEU A 156 -2.46 -18.26 -2.02
C LEU A 156 -2.36 -18.94 -3.39
N GLY A 157 -2.64 -20.24 -3.47
CA GLY A 157 -2.59 -21.02 -4.69
C GLY A 157 -3.57 -22.21 -4.66
N GLU A 158 -3.74 -22.81 -5.84
CA GLU A 158 -4.72 -23.85 -6.12
C GLU A 158 -4.40 -25.19 -5.43
N ASP A 159 -3.13 -25.51 -5.16
CA ASP A 159 -2.82 -26.75 -4.43
C ASP A 159 -3.28 -26.65 -2.97
N GLU A 160 -3.15 -25.49 -2.32
CA GLU A 160 -3.69 -25.25 -0.97
C GLU A 160 -5.22 -25.22 -0.97
N ALA A 161 -5.83 -24.59 -1.98
CA ALA A 161 -7.28 -24.58 -2.15
C ALA A 161 -7.85 -26.01 -2.25
N GLN A 162 -7.21 -26.86 -3.05
CA GLN A 162 -7.59 -28.27 -3.19
C GLN A 162 -7.36 -29.05 -1.89
N ARG A 163 -6.23 -28.85 -1.19
CA ARG A 163 -5.99 -29.49 0.12
C ARG A 163 -7.06 -29.13 1.13
N ARG A 164 -7.51 -27.87 1.15
CA ARG A 164 -8.58 -27.41 2.03
C ARG A 164 -9.92 -28.07 1.67
N LEU A 165 -10.27 -28.09 0.39
CA LEU A 165 -11.48 -28.74 -0.11
C LEU A 165 -11.51 -30.23 0.24
N ASP A 166 -10.40 -30.94 0.02
CA ASP A 166 -10.25 -32.37 0.35
C ASP A 166 -10.43 -32.62 1.85
N GLY A 167 -9.81 -31.78 2.69
CA GLY A 167 -9.96 -31.86 4.15
C GLY A 167 -11.40 -31.64 4.62
N ILE A 168 -12.16 -30.75 3.97
CA ILE A 168 -13.58 -30.55 4.27
C ILE A 168 -14.40 -31.76 3.80
N HIS A 169 -14.10 -32.33 2.63
CA HIS A 169 -14.71 -33.58 2.17
C HIS A 169 -14.49 -34.73 3.17
N GLU A 170 -13.30 -34.83 3.74
CA GLU A 170 -13.01 -35.82 4.79
C GLU A 170 -13.85 -35.58 6.05
N LEU A 171 -14.05 -34.32 6.47
CA LEU A 171 -14.91 -33.98 7.60
C LEU A 171 -16.38 -34.36 7.35
N ILE A 172 -16.92 -34.06 6.17
CA ILE A 172 -18.32 -34.36 5.82
C ILE A 172 -18.61 -35.86 5.84
N ARG A 173 -17.69 -36.69 5.36
CA ARG A 173 -17.87 -38.15 5.33
C ARG A 173 -17.86 -38.80 6.71
N ARG A 174 -17.56 -38.07 7.77
CA ARG A 174 -17.51 -38.62 9.12
C ARG A 174 -18.91 -38.75 9.71
N PRO A 175 -19.26 -39.91 10.30
CA PRO A 175 -20.58 -40.12 10.87
C PRO A 175 -20.82 -39.31 12.16
N ASP A 176 -19.76 -38.76 12.77
CA ASP A 176 -19.84 -37.91 13.97
C ASP A 176 -19.88 -36.41 13.63
N VAL A 177 -19.94 -36.02 12.35
CA VAL A 177 -19.99 -34.62 11.90
C VAL A 177 -21.32 -34.33 11.19
N ASP A 178 -22.10 -33.42 11.77
CA ASP A 178 -23.44 -33.05 11.27
C ASP A 178 -23.50 -31.62 10.70
N TYR A 179 -22.45 -30.81 10.89
CA TYR A 179 -22.41 -29.43 10.43
C TYR A 179 -20.97 -28.97 10.14
N VAL A 180 -20.76 -28.37 8.96
CA VAL A 180 -19.49 -27.73 8.57
C VAL A 180 -19.72 -26.32 8.03
N SER A 181 -18.76 -25.41 8.25
CA SER A 181 -18.73 -24.10 7.58
C SER A 181 -17.57 -24.01 6.60
N VAL A 182 -17.83 -23.41 5.43
CA VAL A 182 -16.90 -23.29 4.30
C VAL A 182 -16.91 -21.87 3.78
N LYS A 183 -15.77 -21.35 3.32
CA LYS A 183 -15.65 -20.03 2.70
C LYS A 183 -15.32 -20.17 1.22
N VAL A 184 -15.81 -19.26 0.38
CA VAL A 184 -15.46 -19.24 -1.05
C VAL A 184 -13.94 -19.06 -1.25
N SER A 185 -13.35 -18.12 -0.51
CA SER A 185 -11.90 -17.85 -0.50
C SER A 185 -11.03 -19.00 0.02
N ALA A 186 -11.63 -20.05 0.59
CA ALA A 186 -10.91 -21.24 1.02
C ALA A 186 -10.81 -22.31 -0.09
N ILE A 187 -11.55 -22.15 -1.19
CA ILE A 187 -11.75 -23.17 -2.23
C ILE A 187 -11.17 -22.76 -3.59
N ILE A 188 -10.87 -21.47 -3.75
CA ILE A 188 -10.15 -20.91 -4.90
C ILE A 188 -9.18 -19.83 -4.39
N SER A 189 -8.02 -19.71 -5.02
CA SER A 189 -6.97 -18.80 -4.53
C SER A 189 -7.04 -17.38 -5.08
N HIS A 190 -7.49 -17.24 -6.34
CA HIS A 190 -7.57 -15.96 -7.03
C HIS A 190 -9.03 -15.61 -7.33
N ILE A 191 -9.56 -14.58 -6.65
CA ILE A 191 -10.92 -14.07 -6.83
C ILE A 191 -10.84 -12.68 -7.47
N SER A 192 -11.03 -12.63 -8.79
CA SER A 192 -11.17 -11.37 -9.53
C SER A 192 -12.64 -10.97 -9.62
N MET A 193 -13.00 -9.86 -8.99
CA MET A 193 -14.37 -9.31 -9.08
C MET A 193 -14.68 -8.71 -10.46
N TRP A 194 -13.67 -8.49 -11.30
CA TRP A 194 -13.85 -8.14 -12.71
C TRP A 194 -14.34 -9.33 -13.56
N ALA A 195 -14.12 -10.56 -13.09
CA ALA A 195 -14.57 -11.82 -13.69
C ALA A 195 -15.67 -12.47 -12.86
N PHE A 196 -16.61 -11.67 -12.35
CA PHE A 196 -17.57 -12.11 -11.35
C PHE A 196 -18.33 -13.38 -11.78
N ASP A 197 -18.84 -13.40 -13.02
CA ASP A 197 -19.65 -14.51 -13.52
C ASP A 197 -18.80 -15.78 -13.70
N GLU A 198 -17.58 -15.67 -14.25
CA GLU A 198 -16.64 -16.78 -14.44
C GLU A 198 -16.16 -17.36 -13.10
N VAL A 199 -15.92 -16.51 -12.11
CA VAL A 199 -15.53 -16.93 -10.76
C VAL A 199 -16.70 -17.66 -10.08
N VAL A 200 -17.94 -17.17 -10.22
CA VAL A 200 -19.12 -17.87 -9.70
C VAL A 200 -19.18 -19.29 -10.27
N GLU A 201 -19.09 -19.46 -11.59
CA GLU A 201 -19.13 -20.78 -12.22
C GLU A 201 -17.99 -21.69 -11.73
N SER A 202 -16.76 -21.16 -11.66
CA SER A 202 -15.58 -21.92 -11.19
C SER A 202 -15.73 -22.40 -9.74
N VAL A 203 -16.28 -21.55 -8.87
CA VAL A 203 -16.53 -21.90 -7.47
C VAL A 203 -17.67 -22.92 -7.35
N VAL A 204 -18.75 -22.75 -8.13
CA VAL A 204 -19.87 -23.70 -8.18
C VAL A 204 -19.38 -25.08 -8.60
N GLU A 205 -18.57 -25.17 -9.66
CA GLU A 205 -18.01 -26.45 -10.15
C GLU A 205 -17.24 -27.20 -9.06
N ARG A 206 -16.45 -26.49 -8.26
CA ARG A 206 -15.62 -27.07 -7.20
C ARG A 206 -16.42 -27.44 -5.94
N LEU A 207 -17.40 -26.63 -5.58
CA LEU A 207 -18.22 -26.86 -4.39
C LEU A 207 -19.32 -27.89 -4.61
N LEU A 208 -19.84 -28.04 -5.83
CA LEU A 208 -20.96 -28.94 -6.10
C LEU A 208 -20.72 -30.40 -5.65
N PRO A 209 -19.55 -31.03 -5.87
CA PRO A 209 -19.25 -32.36 -5.32
C PRO A 209 -19.36 -32.44 -3.79
N LEU A 210 -18.99 -31.37 -3.09
CA LEU A 210 -19.08 -31.25 -1.63
C LEU A 210 -20.54 -31.29 -1.18
N TYR A 211 -21.41 -30.52 -1.83
CA TYR A 211 -22.84 -30.47 -1.56
C TYR A 211 -23.54 -31.80 -1.86
N LEU A 212 -23.20 -32.46 -2.96
CA LEU A 212 -23.74 -33.79 -3.30
C LEU A 212 -23.34 -34.86 -2.26
N THR A 213 -22.13 -34.77 -1.72
CA THR A 213 -21.68 -35.65 -0.63
C THR A 213 -22.49 -35.39 0.64
N ALA A 214 -22.68 -34.12 1.00
CA ALA A 214 -23.46 -33.72 2.17
C ALA A 214 -24.93 -34.17 2.10
N THR A 215 -25.57 -34.17 0.93
CA THR A 215 -26.92 -34.72 0.75
C THR A 215 -27.00 -36.21 1.10
N SER A 216 -25.95 -36.98 0.77
CA SER A 216 -25.91 -38.43 1.03
C SER A 216 -25.67 -38.73 2.52
N ASP A 217 -24.75 -37.98 3.14
CA ASP A 217 -24.30 -38.20 4.52
C ASP A 217 -25.11 -37.40 5.57
N ARG A 218 -26.07 -36.58 5.12
CA ARG A 218 -26.93 -35.69 5.93
C ARG A 218 -26.16 -34.66 6.76
N THR A 219 -25.04 -34.17 6.23
CA THR A 219 -24.27 -33.08 6.85
C THR A 219 -24.81 -31.73 6.38
N PHE A 220 -24.93 -30.78 7.30
CA PHE A 220 -25.30 -29.41 6.97
C PHE A 220 -24.07 -28.61 6.53
N ILE A 221 -24.14 -27.92 5.38
CA ILE A 221 -23.08 -27.01 4.90
C ILE A 221 -23.54 -25.57 5.06
N ASN A 222 -22.70 -24.74 5.67
CA ASN A 222 -22.89 -23.29 5.75
C ASN A 222 -21.80 -22.54 4.98
N LEU A 223 -22.17 -21.62 4.09
CA LEU A 223 -21.23 -20.71 3.45
C LEU A 223 -21.00 -19.48 4.32
N ASP A 224 -19.76 -19.33 4.77
CA ASP A 224 -19.27 -18.19 5.55
C ASP A 224 -18.81 -17.04 4.63
N MET A 225 -18.95 -15.81 5.13
CA MET A 225 -18.51 -14.58 4.48
C MET A 225 -17.54 -13.80 5.37
N GLU A 226 -16.53 -13.16 4.78
CA GLU A 226 -15.56 -12.34 5.52
C GLU A 226 -15.53 -10.89 5.08
N GLU A 227 -15.34 -10.63 3.79
CA GLU A 227 -15.12 -9.30 3.21
C GLU A 227 -16.36 -8.79 2.46
N TYR A 228 -16.47 -7.47 2.28
CA TYR A 228 -17.59 -6.87 1.56
C TYR A 228 -17.72 -7.40 0.13
N ARG A 229 -16.59 -7.62 -0.56
CA ARG A 229 -16.57 -8.21 -1.92
C ARG A 229 -17.18 -9.62 -1.99
N ASP A 230 -17.22 -10.34 -0.86
CA ASP A 230 -17.77 -11.69 -0.80
C ASP A 230 -19.30 -11.70 -0.80
N LEU A 231 -19.98 -10.58 -0.51
CA LEU A 231 -21.44 -10.55 -0.33
C LEU A 231 -22.19 -11.05 -1.56
N ASP A 232 -22.04 -10.36 -2.68
CA ASP A 232 -22.73 -10.72 -3.92
C ASP A 232 -22.22 -12.07 -4.46
N LEU A 233 -20.91 -12.33 -4.33
CA LEU A 233 -20.28 -13.55 -4.80
C LEU A 233 -20.82 -14.78 -4.07
N THR A 234 -20.89 -14.72 -2.73
CA THR A 234 -21.36 -15.83 -1.90
C THR A 234 -22.85 -16.06 -2.12
N ILE A 235 -23.66 -15.01 -2.27
CA ILE A 235 -25.08 -15.14 -2.59
C ILE A 235 -25.25 -15.83 -3.96
N ALA A 236 -24.54 -15.38 -4.99
CA ALA A 236 -24.63 -15.95 -6.33
C ALA A 236 -24.18 -17.42 -6.39
N VAL A 237 -23.06 -17.75 -5.74
CA VAL A 237 -22.57 -19.14 -5.61
C VAL A 237 -23.59 -20.00 -4.86
N PHE A 238 -24.11 -19.51 -3.74
CA PHE A 238 -25.05 -20.26 -2.90
C PHE A 238 -26.35 -20.59 -3.65
N THR A 239 -26.97 -19.61 -4.30
CA THR A 239 -28.22 -19.82 -5.04
C THR A 239 -27.98 -20.72 -6.25
N ARG A 240 -26.89 -20.49 -7.01
CA ARG A 240 -26.59 -21.30 -8.21
C ARG A 240 -26.31 -22.76 -7.89
N ILE A 241 -25.60 -23.07 -6.80
CA ILE A 241 -25.40 -24.47 -6.37
C ILE A 241 -26.75 -25.13 -6.09
N LEU A 242 -27.64 -24.45 -5.37
CA LEU A 242 -28.92 -25.01 -4.90
C LEU A 242 -30.01 -25.06 -5.98
N GLU A 243 -29.76 -24.48 -7.16
CA GLU A 243 -30.56 -24.68 -8.37
C GLU A 243 -30.33 -26.06 -9.02
N ASP A 244 -29.27 -26.80 -8.64
CA ASP A 244 -29.05 -28.16 -9.13
C ASP A 244 -30.21 -29.09 -8.67
N PRO A 245 -30.92 -29.76 -9.59
CA PRO A 245 -32.07 -30.60 -9.24
C PRO A 245 -31.74 -31.73 -8.26
N ARG A 246 -30.48 -32.19 -8.19
CA ARG A 246 -30.05 -33.23 -7.24
C ARG A 246 -30.02 -32.73 -5.80
N LEU A 247 -30.03 -31.42 -5.60
CA LEU A 247 -29.99 -30.74 -4.30
C LEU A 247 -31.35 -30.15 -3.90
N GLU A 248 -32.43 -30.47 -4.62
CA GLU A 248 -33.79 -29.95 -4.36
C GLU A 248 -34.19 -30.12 -2.88
N GLY A 249 -33.95 -31.30 -2.31
CA GLY A 249 -34.24 -31.61 -0.90
C GLY A 249 -33.15 -31.25 0.12
N LEU A 250 -32.05 -30.60 -0.28
CA LEU A 250 -30.95 -30.25 0.62
C LEU A 250 -31.20 -28.90 1.30
N GLU A 251 -31.25 -28.91 2.63
CA GLU A 251 -31.15 -27.70 3.46
C GLU A 251 -29.67 -27.29 3.59
N ALA A 252 -29.36 -26.04 3.29
CA ALA A 252 -28.01 -25.46 3.39
C ALA A 252 -28.07 -24.03 3.96
N GLY A 253 -26.93 -23.55 4.45
CA GLY A 253 -26.83 -22.27 5.13
C GLY A 253 -25.92 -21.26 4.45
N ILE A 254 -26.18 -19.98 4.69
CA ILE A 254 -25.36 -18.84 4.27
C ILE A 254 -25.27 -17.81 5.41
N VAL A 255 -24.13 -17.14 5.57
CA VAL A 255 -23.95 -16.05 6.54
C VAL A 255 -24.41 -14.71 5.97
N LEU A 256 -25.05 -13.87 6.79
CA LEU A 256 -25.18 -12.43 6.54
C LEU A 256 -24.65 -11.61 7.72
N GLN A 257 -23.99 -10.50 7.43
CA GLN A 257 -23.30 -9.69 8.42
C GLN A 257 -24.03 -8.36 8.65
N ALA A 258 -24.64 -8.17 9.81
CA ALA A 258 -25.52 -7.04 10.12
C ALA A 258 -24.81 -5.67 10.25
N TYR A 259 -23.47 -5.65 10.36
CA TYR A 259 -22.68 -4.42 10.29
C TYR A 259 -22.69 -3.78 8.89
N LEU A 260 -23.16 -4.51 7.86
CA LEU A 260 -23.41 -4.00 6.52
C LEU A 260 -24.85 -3.49 6.47
N PRO A 261 -25.09 -2.26 6.02
CA PRO A 261 -26.44 -1.78 5.76
C PRO A 261 -27.16 -2.58 4.67
N ASP A 262 -26.40 -3.31 3.84
CA ASP A 262 -26.86 -4.25 2.82
C ASP A 262 -27.47 -5.54 3.38
N ALA A 263 -27.28 -5.85 4.67
CA ALA A 263 -27.71 -7.13 5.24
C ALA A 263 -29.23 -7.36 5.14
N LEU A 264 -30.04 -6.33 5.35
CA LEU A 264 -31.51 -6.45 5.25
C LEU A 264 -31.96 -6.65 3.79
N PRO A 265 -31.50 -5.85 2.79
CA PRO A 265 -31.75 -6.12 1.38
C PRO A 265 -31.30 -7.51 0.93
N ALA A 266 -30.11 -7.96 1.32
CA ALA A 266 -29.59 -9.28 1.00
C ALA A 266 -30.46 -10.40 1.61
N LEU A 267 -30.90 -10.23 2.86
CA LEU A 267 -31.84 -11.15 3.50
C LEU A 267 -33.18 -11.20 2.75
N GLN A 268 -33.72 -10.05 2.34
CA GLN A 268 -34.95 -9.96 1.56
C GLN A 268 -34.83 -10.68 0.20
N GLN A 269 -33.71 -10.51 -0.49
CA GLN A 269 -33.41 -11.20 -1.74
C GLN A 269 -33.35 -12.72 -1.54
N LEU A 270 -32.60 -13.19 -0.55
CA LEU A 270 -32.51 -14.62 -0.23
C LEU A 270 -33.85 -15.22 0.15
N THR A 271 -34.68 -14.51 0.92
CA THR A 271 -36.04 -14.96 1.27
C THR A 271 -36.96 -15.02 0.06
N ALA A 272 -36.90 -14.06 -0.86
CA ALA A 272 -37.68 -14.09 -2.08
C ALA A 272 -37.32 -15.32 -2.94
N TRP A 273 -36.02 -15.55 -3.18
CA TRP A 273 -35.54 -16.71 -3.91
C TRP A 273 -35.88 -18.03 -3.21
N ALA A 274 -35.73 -18.11 -1.88
CA ALA A 274 -36.05 -19.32 -1.11
C ALA A 274 -37.54 -19.66 -1.13
N ARG A 275 -38.43 -18.66 -1.15
CA ARG A 275 -39.88 -18.88 -1.32
C ARG A 275 -40.17 -19.54 -2.65
N GLU A 276 -39.59 -19.04 -3.73
CA GLU A 276 -39.74 -19.66 -5.05
C GLU A 276 -39.23 -21.10 -5.03
N ARG A 277 -38.08 -21.38 -4.39
CA ARG A 277 -37.57 -22.74 -4.24
C ARG A 277 -38.54 -23.66 -3.49
N VAL A 278 -39.11 -23.20 -2.37
CA VAL A 278 -40.06 -23.98 -1.56
C VAL A 278 -41.38 -24.20 -2.30
N ASP A 279 -41.89 -23.17 -3.00
CA ASP A 279 -43.11 -23.27 -3.81
C ASP A 279 -42.97 -24.30 -4.94
N HIS A 280 -41.75 -24.54 -5.43
CA HIS A 280 -41.44 -25.58 -6.41
C HIS A 280 -41.13 -26.96 -5.81
N GLY A 281 -41.24 -27.15 -4.49
CA GLY A 281 -41.02 -28.43 -3.80
C GLY A 281 -39.62 -28.61 -3.21
N GLY A 282 -38.76 -27.59 -3.29
CA GLY A 282 -37.43 -27.59 -2.68
C GLY A 282 -37.44 -27.39 -1.17
N ALA A 283 -36.31 -27.70 -0.54
CA ALA A 283 -36.09 -27.50 0.89
C ALA A 283 -35.82 -26.01 1.22
N PRO A 284 -36.19 -25.55 2.43
CA PRO A 284 -35.86 -24.21 2.89
C PRO A 284 -34.34 -24.04 3.09
N ILE A 285 -33.89 -22.79 3.14
CA ILE A 285 -32.50 -22.46 3.48
C ILE A 285 -32.38 -21.96 4.91
N LYS A 286 -31.14 -21.84 5.40
CA LYS A 286 -30.83 -21.16 6.67
C LYS A 286 -29.99 -19.91 6.41
N VAL A 287 -30.33 -18.80 7.05
CA VAL A 287 -29.45 -17.64 7.15
C VAL A 287 -28.87 -17.58 8.56
N ARG A 288 -27.54 -17.66 8.67
CA ARG A 288 -26.82 -17.35 9.92
C ARG A 288 -26.58 -15.84 9.98
N LEU A 289 -27.31 -15.15 10.83
CA LEU A 289 -27.15 -13.72 11.05
C LEU A 289 -26.06 -13.48 12.10
N VAL A 290 -24.96 -12.84 11.70
CA VAL A 290 -23.87 -12.39 12.58
C VAL A 290 -23.83 -10.87 12.60
N LYS A 291 -23.14 -10.26 13.57
CA LYS A 291 -22.84 -8.82 13.49
C LYS A 291 -21.79 -8.51 12.43
N GLY A 292 -20.70 -9.27 12.39
CA GLY A 292 -19.57 -9.07 11.47
C GLY A 292 -18.23 -9.14 12.21
N ALA A 293 -17.17 -9.57 11.52
CA ALA A 293 -15.86 -9.88 12.13
C ALA A 293 -14.66 -9.23 11.43
N ASN A 294 -14.87 -8.48 10.35
CA ASN A 294 -13.79 -7.95 9.50
C ASN A 294 -13.71 -6.41 9.47
N LEU A 295 -14.30 -5.72 10.45
CA LEU A 295 -14.39 -4.25 10.48
C LEU A 295 -13.02 -3.56 10.34
N ALA A 296 -11.98 -4.12 10.96
CA ALA A 296 -10.63 -3.56 10.93
C ALA A 296 -10.05 -3.55 9.50
N MET A 297 -10.19 -4.65 8.76
CA MET A 297 -9.75 -4.71 7.36
C MET A 297 -10.66 -3.91 6.42
N GLU A 298 -11.98 -3.84 6.66
CA GLU A 298 -12.87 -2.97 5.87
C GLU A 298 -12.49 -1.48 5.98
N ARG A 299 -11.95 -1.06 7.14
CA ARG A 299 -11.38 0.27 7.32
C ARG A 299 -10.10 0.44 6.51
N VAL A 300 -9.21 -0.56 6.50
CA VAL A 300 -8.00 -0.54 5.67
C VAL A 300 -8.38 -0.41 4.19
N GLU A 301 -9.27 -1.26 3.70
CA GLU A 301 -9.73 -1.24 2.30
C GLU A 301 -10.29 0.12 1.90
N ALA A 302 -11.16 0.69 2.74
CA ALA A 302 -11.74 2.01 2.50
C ALA A 302 -10.67 3.12 2.47
N ARG A 303 -9.71 3.12 3.41
CA ARG A 303 -8.65 4.14 3.50
C ARG A 303 -7.63 4.01 2.37
N MET A 304 -7.22 2.79 2.04
CA MET A 304 -6.22 2.55 1.00
C MET A 304 -6.74 2.97 -0.37
N HIS A 305 -7.98 2.62 -0.72
CA HIS A 305 -8.58 2.94 -2.02
C HIS A 305 -9.31 4.29 -2.06
N GLY A 306 -9.48 4.97 -0.92
CA GLY A 306 -10.29 6.20 -0.85
C GLY A 306 -11.79 5.95 -1.04
N TRP A 307 -12.27 4.75 -0.75
CA TRP A 307 -13.68 4.38 -0.83
C TRP A 307 -14.43 4.74 0.45
N THR A 308 -15.75 4.83 0.35
CA THR A 308 -16.61 4.86 1.54
C THR A 308 -16.49 3.53 2.29
N GLN A 309 -16.47 3.56 3.62
CA GLN A 309 -16.51 2.34 4.42
C GLN A 309 -17.82 1.58 4.15
N ALA A 310 -17.74 0.27 3.90
CA ALA A 310 -18.92 -0.54 3.59
C ALA A 310 -19.82 -0.78 4.81
N THR A 311 -19.21 -0.86 6.00
CA THR A 311 -19.89 -1.10 7.27
C THR A 311 -20.41 0.20 7.89
N TYR A 312 -21.41 0.11 8.78
CA TYR A 312 -21.80 1.23 9.63
C TYR A 312 -20.61 1.80 10.41
N ASP A 313 -20.62 3.11 10.62
CA ASP A 313 -19.58 3.82 11.38
C ASP A 313 -19.66 3.56 12.88
N THR A 314 -20.86 3.26 13.39
CA THR A 314 -21.10 3.09 14.82
C THR A 314 -21.56 1.68 15.16
N LYS A 315 -21.17 1.23 16.35
CA LYS A 315 -21.68 -0.02 16.93
C LYS A 315 -23.20 0.04 17.12
N LEU A 316 -23.73 1.18 17.57
CA LEU A 316 -25.16 1.37 17.80
C LEU A 316 -25.96 1.07 16.53
N ASP A 317 -25.54 1.59 15.38
CA ASP A 317 -26.21 1.34 14.09
C ASP A 317 -26.08 -0.13 13.66
N THR A 318 -24.94 -0.77 13.92
CA THR A 318 -24.76 -2.23 13.68
C THR A 318 -25.73 -3.06 14.54
N ASP A 319 -25.82 -2.76 15.83
CA ASP A 319 -26.68 -3.47 16.76
C ASP A 319 -28.17 -3.22 16.43
N ALA A 320 -28.51 -1.99 16.05
CA ALA A 320 -29.85 -1.64 15.59
C ALA A 320 -30.23 -2.34 14.28
N ASN A 321 -29.31 -2.43 13.31
CA ASN A 321 -29.55 -3.14 12.07
C ASN A 321 -29.67 -4.66 12.29
N TYR A 322 -28.90 -5.22 13.23
CA TYR A 322 -29.06 -6.61 13.66
C TYR A 322 -30.47 -6.87 14.20
N LEU A 323 -30.98 -6.03 15.10
CA LEU A 323 -32.35 -6.13 15.62
C LEU A 323 -33.41 -5.94 14.53
N ARG A 324 -33.18 -5.02 13.59
CA ARG A 324 -34.05 -4.80 12.42
C ARG A 324 -34.12 -6.04 11.52
N CYS A 325 -32.99 -6.68 11.26
CA CYS A 325 -32.93 -7.93 10.52
C CYS A 325 -33.70 -9.03 11.24
N LEU A 326 -33.56 -9.16 12.57
CA LEU A 326 -34.33 -10.12 13.37
C LEU A 326 -35.84 -9.84 13.32
N ASP A 327 -36.25 -8.57 13.48
CA ASP A 327 -37.66 -8.16 13.39
C ASP A 327 -38.27 -8.50 12.04
N TRP A 328 -37.53 -8.32 10.96
CA TRP A 328 -38.02 -8.68 9.64
C TRP A 328 -38.00 -10.20 9.42
N ALA A 329 -36.91 -10.89 9.78
CA ALA A 329 -36.71 -12.32 9.55
C ALA A 329 -37.72 -13.20 10.27
N LEU A 330 -37.98 -12.94 11.55
CA LEU A 330 -38.76 -13.81 12.44
C LEU A 330 -40.28 -13.72 12.23
N ARG A 331 -40.75 -13.44 11.01
CA ARG A 331 -42.17 -13.46 10.67
C ARG A 331 -42.54 -14.85 10.14
N PRO A 332 -43.70 -15.42 10.49
CA PRO A 332 -44.08 -16.77 10.06
C PRO A 332 -43.89 -17.00 8.56
N GLU A 333 -44.36 -16.07 7.73
CA GLU A 333 -44.27 -16.14 6.27
C GLU A 333 -42.84 -16.09 5.71
N ASN A 334 -41.88 -15.59 6.47
CA ASN A 334 -40.46 -15.55 6.09
C ASN A 334 -39.74 -16.81 6.57
N VAL A 335 -40.04 -17.26 7.79
CA VAL A 335 -39.43 -18.42 8.45
C VAL A 335 -39.76 -19.73 7.74
N ASP A 336 -40.92 -19.82 7.10
CA ASP A 336 -41.31 -20.99 6.29
C ASP A 336 -40.32 -21.26 5.14
N ALA A 337 -39.70 -20.21 4.59
CA ALA A 337 -38.72 -20.31 3.50
C ALA A 337 -37.26 -20.21 3.98
N VAL A 338 -37.01 -19.40 5.02
CA VAL A 338 -35.67 -19.11 5.54
C VAL A 338 -35.63 -19.30 7.06
N ARG A 339 -34.97 -20.36 7.50
CA ARG A 339 -34.66 -20.58 8.91
C ARG A 339 -33.56 -19.64 9.36
N LEU A 340 -33.52 -19.32 10.65
CA LEU A 340 -32.60 -18.32 11.20
C LEU A 340 -31.62 -18.90 12.22
N GLY A 341 -30.32 -18.76 11.95
CA GLY A 341 -29.26 -18.96 12.92
C GLY A 341 -28.87 -17.63 13.58
N ILE A 342 -29.16 -17.48 14.87
CA ILE A 342 -28.84 -16.27 15.64
C ILE A 342 -27.46 -16.47 16.26
N ALA A 343 -26.45 -15.88 15.65
CA ALA A 343 -25.06 -16.10 16.02
C ALA A 343 -24.45 -14.94 16.81
N GLY A 344 -24.04 -15.20 18.05
CA GLY A 344 -23.35 -14.20 18.87
C GLY A 344 -23.36 -14.51 20.37
N HIS A 345 -22.73 -13.63 21.16
CA HIS A 345 -22.68 -13.75 22.63
C HIS A 345 -23.45 -12.66 23.37
N ASN A 346 -24.03 -11.68 22.67
CA ASN A 346 -24.80 -10.62 23.32
C ASN A 346 -26.13 -11.19 23.84
N LEU A 347 -26.21 -11.39 25.16
CA LEU A 347 -27.35 -12.00 25.85
C LEU A 347 -28.66 -11.23 25.63
N PHE A 348 -28.61 -9.90 25.52
CA PHE A 348 -29.80 -9.09 25.25
C PHE A 348 -30.35 -9.37 23.84
N GLY A 349 -29.48 -9.46 22.83
CA GLY A 349 -29.87 -9.80 21.47
C GLY A 349 -30.44 -11.21 21.35
N ILE A 350 -29.85 -12.19 22.04
CA ILE A 350 -30.35 -13.58 22.09
C ILE A 350 -31.72 -13.62 22.79
N ALA A 351 -31.86 -12.95 23.94
CA ALA A 351 -33.11 -12.89 24.69
C ALA A 351 -34.23 -12.26 23.86
N TYR A 352 -33.94 -11.13 23.20
CA TYR A 352 -34.88 -10.43 22.33
C TYR A 352 -35.35 -11.34 21.19
N ALA A 353 -34.43 -12.00 20.50
CA ALA A 353 -34.77 -12.90 19.39
C ALA A 353 -35.57 -14.12 19.85
N TRP A 354 -35.22 -14.73 20.99
CA TRP A 354 -35.98 -15.83 21.58
C TRP A 354 -37.41 -15.42 21.92
N LEU A 355 -37.59 -14.28 22.58
CA LEU A 355 -38.90 -13.76 22.97
C LEU A 355 -39.74 -13.37 21.75
N LEU A 356 -39.13 -12.69 20.77
CA LEU A 356 -39.78 -12.32 19.51
C LEU A 356 -40.27 -13.54 18.72
N ALA A 357 -39.43 -14.57 18.62
CA ALA A 357 -39.81 -15.84 17.99
C ALA A 357 -40.99 -16.50 18.70
N GLY A 358 -41.07 -16.36 20.03
CA GLY A 358 -42.17 -16.88 20.84
C GLY A 358 -43.48 -16.14 20.61
N GLU A 359 -43.44 -14.81 20.63
CA GLU A 359 -44.62 -13.96 20.36
C GLU A 359 -45.19 -14.21 18.96
N ARG A 360 -44.34 -14.56 17.99
CA ARG A 360 -44.73 -14.82 16.61
C ARG A 360 -44.99 -16.29 16.30
N GLY A 361 -44.88 -17.17 17.29
CA GLY A 361 -45.18 -18.60 17.12
C GLY A 361 -44.20 -19.36 16.22
N VAL A 362 -42.97 -18.89 16.07
CA VAL A 362 -41.95 -19.47 15.17
C VAL A 362 -40.82 -20.19 15.91
N ARG A 363 -41.00 -20.55 17.19
CA ARG A 363 -40.00 -21.30 17.98
C ARG A 363 -39.93 -22.79 17.63
N ALA A 364 -41.06 -23.40 17.30
CA ALA A 364 -41.17 -24.83 17.02
C ALA A 364 -42.21 -25.06 15.91
N VAL A 365 -42.01 -26.13 15.13
CA VAL A 365 -42.99 -26.59 14.14
C VAL A 365 -43.77 -27.75 14.75
N ASP A 366 -45.08 -27.58 14.96
CA ASP A 366 -45.96 -28.69 15.32
C ASP A 366 -46.01 -29.70 14.16
N GLY A 367 -45.49 -30.91 14.38
CA GLY A 367 -45.54 -32.00 13.39
C GLY A 367 -44.34 -32.12 12.44
N ALA A 368 -43.22 -31.42 12.70
CA ALA A 368 -41.99 -31.58 11.93
C ALA A 368 -41.46 -33.02 11.93
N ALA A 369 -40.92 -33.46 10.79
CA ALA A 369 -40.23 -34.74 10.68
C ALA A 369 -39.04 -34.77 11.66
N ALA A 370 -38.72 -35.94 12.21
CA ALA A 370 -37.69 -36.10 13.25
C ALA A 370 -36.27 -35.62 12.90
N ASN A 371 -36.03 -35.16 11.66
CA ASN A 371 -34.73 -34.71 11.15
C ASN A 371 -34.73 -33.29 10.54
N SER A 372 -35.81 -32.50 10.64
CA SER A 372 -35.82 -31.10 10.17
C SER A 372 -35.24 -30.16 11.22
N GLN A 373 -34.34 -29.24 10.81
CA GLN A 373 -33.76 -28.24 11.72
C GLN A 373 -34.84 -27.31 12.30
N PRO A 374 -34.65 -26.80 13.53
CA PRO A 374 -35.61 -25.87 14.11
C PRO A 374 -35.67 -24.57 13.27
N PRO A 375 -36.82 -23.88 13.24
CA PRO A 375 -36.95 -22.63 12.49
C PRO A 375 -36.00 -21.52 12.98
N VAL A 376 -35.65 -21.58 14.27
CA VAL A 376 -34.70 -20.68 14.92
C VAL A 376 -33.68 -21.51 15.69
N GLU A 377 -32.39 -21.28 15.44
CA GLU A 377 -31.27 -21.91 16.15
C GLU A 377 -30.35 -20.82 16.73
N PHE A 378 -29.74 -21.09 17.90
CA PHE A 378 -28.80 -20.18 18.53
C PHE A 378 -27.38 -20.71 18.40
N GLU A 379 -26.47 -19.84 17.99
CA GLU A 379 -25.08 -20.21 17.70
C GLU A 379 -24.09 -19.38 18.51
N MET A 380 -23.13 -20.06 19.15
CA MET A 380 -22.15 -19.44 20.05
C MET A 380 -20.75 -20.02 19.83
N LEU A 381 -19.70 -19.30 20.25
CA LEU A 381 -18.32 -19.78 20.14
C LEU A 381 -17.96 -20.74 21.28
N LEU A 382 -17.18 -21.78 20.96
CA LEU A 382 -16.59 -22.67 21.95
C LEU A 382 -15.54 -21.93 22.82
N GLY A 383 -15.53 -22.21 24.13
CA GLY A 383 -14.41 -21.86 25.02
C GLY A 383 -14.38 -20.43 25.57
N MET A 384 -15.30 -19.55 25.18
CA MET A 384 -15.30 -18.15 25.64
C MET A 384 -16.20 -17.90 26.85
N ALA A 385 -17.47 -18.30 26.84
CA ALA A 385 -18.41 -17.98 27.93
C ALA A 385 -19.29 -19.18 28.29
N GLN A 386 -18.67 -20.26 28.75
CA GLN A 386 -19.35 -21.55 28.92
C GLN A 386 -20.52 -21.51 29.92
N GLY A 387 -20.41 -20.72 30.99
CA GLY A 387 -21.53 -20.49 31.91
C GLY A 387 -22.73 -19.80 31.24
N GLN A 388 -22.48 -18.86 30.31
CA GLN A 388 -23.52 -18.21 29.52
C GLN A 388 -24.17 -19.17 28.53
N VAL A 389 -23.35 -19.97 27.83
CA VAL A 389 -23.85 -21.03 26.93
C VAL A 389 -24.77 -21.98 27.69
N GLN A 390 -24.38 -22.41 28.88
CA GLN A 390 -25.22 -23.28 29.72
C GLN A 390 -26.53 -22.60 30.13
N ALA A 391 -26.48 -21.35 30.62
CA ALA A 391 -27.68 -20.60 31.00
C ALA A 391 -28.66 -20.40 29.83
N VAL A 392 -28.14 -20.06 28.64
CA VAL A 392 -28.95 -19.91 27.42
C VAL A 392 -29.54 -21.26 26.99
N SER A 393 -28.73 -22.33 26.94
CA SER A 393 -29.17 -23.66 26.49
C SER A 393 -30.31 -24.25 27.33
N ARG A 394 -30.38 -23.94 28.64
CA ARG A 394 -31.49 -24.37 29.50
C ARG A 394 -32.84 -23.79 29.06
N GLU A 395 -32.83 -22.61 28.46
CA GLU A 395 -34.03 -21.91 28.03
C GLU A 395 -34.35 -22.18 26.55
N VAL A 396 -33.35 -22.11 25.68
CA VAL A 396 -33.54 -22.20 24.21
C VAL A 396 -33.41 -23.62 23.66
N GLY A 397 -32.92 -24.57 24.46
CA GLY A 397 -32.62 -25.94 24.04
C GLY A 397 -31.21 -26.10 23.50
N GLU A 398 -31.06 -26.85 22.41
CA GLU A 398 -29.74 -27.11 21.82
C GLU A 398 -29.10 -25.83 21.27
N VAL A 399 -27.83 -25.61 21.60
CA VAL A 399 -27.00 -24.52 21.06
C VAL A 399 -25.98 -25.12 20.10
N LEU A 400 -25.80 -24.49 18.94
CA LEU A 400 -24.78 -24.86 17.96
C LEU A 400 -23.46 -24.15 18.30
N LEU A 401 -22.43 -24.90 18.65
CA LEU A 401 -21.11 -24.36 18.98
C LEU A 401 -20.22 -24.32 17.75
N TYR A 402 -19.67 -23.15 17.46
CA TYR A 402 -18.63 -22.99 16.44
C TYR A 402 -17.30 -23.52 16.99
N VAL A 403 -16.74 -24.52 16.31
CA VAL A 403 -15.53 -25.24 16.72
C VAL A 403 -14.47 -25.15 15.62
N PRO A 404 -13.42 -24.35 15.81
CA PRO A 404 -12.28 -24.33 14.90
C PRO A 404 -11.48 -25.63 15.03
N VAL A 405 -11.24 -26.31 13.92
CA VAL A 405 -10.40 -27.51 13.84
C VAL A 405 -9.15 -27.19 13.00
N VAL A 406 -7.98 -27.64 13.45
CA VAL A 406 -6.72 -27.43 12.71
C VAL A 406 -5.84 -28.66 12.76
N HIS A 407 -5.09 -28.93 11.69
CA HIS A 407 -4.05 -29.94 11.74
C HIS A 407 -2.86 -29.44 12.59
N PRO A 408 -2.25 -30.25 13.48
CA PRO A 408 -1.19 -29.78 14.37
C PRO A 408 0.08 -29.26 13.68
N GLY A 409 0.30 -29.68 12.43
CA GLY A 409 1.40 -29.18 11.59
C GLY A 409 1.22 -27.73 11.13
N GLU A 410 -0.01 -27.21 11.21
CA GLU A 410 -0.43 -25.87 10.79
C GLU A 410 -1.02 -25.08 11.97
N PHE A 411 -0.70 -25.48 13.20
CA PHE A 411 -1.23 -24.85 14.42
C PHE A 411 -0.87 -23.36 14.50
N ASP A 412 0.27 -22.98 13.93
CA ASP A 412 0.72 -21.61 13.77
C ASP A 412 -0.19 -20.77 12.86
N VAL A 413 -1.08 -21.38 12.07
CA VAL A 413 -2.08 -20.66 11.28
C VAL A 413 -3.34 -20.36 12.09
N ALA A 414 -3.74 -21.28 12.97
CA ALA A 414 -4.86 -21.06 13.90
C ALA A 414 -4.61 -19.88 14.86
N ILE A 415 -3.35 -19.48 15.02
CA ILE A 415 -2.93 -18.28 15.75
C ILE A 415 -3.54 -16.99 15.17
N SER A 416 -3.61 -16.82 13.84
CA SER A 416 -4.22 -15.61 13.24
C SER A 416 -5.70 -15.48 13.62
N TYR A 417 -6.42 -16.59 13.57
CA TYR A 417 -7.79 -16.72 14.06
C TYR A 417 -7.87 -16.39 15.56
N LEU A 418 -6.99 -16.95 16.38
CA LEU A 418 -6.97 -16.69 17.83
C LEU A 418 -6.68 -15.22 18.16
N VAL A 419 -5.75 -14.57 17.46
CA VAL A 419 -5.43 -13.14 17.60
C VAL A 419 -6.67 -12.29 17.33
N ARG A 420 -7.31 -12.49 16.17
CA ARG A 420 -8.52 -11.75 15.79
C ARG A 420 -9.61 -11.92 16.85
N ARG A 421 -9.77 -13.15 17.37
CA ARG A 421 -10.76 -13.47 18.42
C ARG A 421 -10.43 -12.84 19.78
N LEU A 422 -9.16 -12.74 20.14
CA LEU A 422 -8.71 -12.07 21.37
C LEU A 422 -8.92 -10.56 21.28
N GLU A 423 -8.57 -9.95 20.16
CA GLU A 423 -8.71 -8.51 19.94
C GLU A 423 -10.18 -8.08 19.84
N GLU A 424 -11.01 -8.83 19.10
CA GLU A 424 -12.45 -8.65 19.07
C GLU A 424 -12.99 -8.52 20.49
N ASN A 425 -12.58 -9.42 21.40
CA ASN A 425 -13.08 -9.48 22.77
C ASN A 425 -12.49 -8.41 23.72
N ALA A 426 -11.36 -7.81 23.35
CA ALA A 426 -10.67 -6.81 24.17
C ALA A 426 -11.20 -5.39 23.97
N SER A 427 -11.88 -5.12 22.85
CA SER A 427 -12.51 -3.82 22.62
C SER A 427 -13.62 -3.56 23.64
N SER A 428 -13.61 -2.38 24.28
CA SER A 428 -14.66 -1.93 25.22
C SER A 428 -16.04 -1.80 24.56
N ASP A 429 -16.07 -1.72 23.25
CA ASP A 429 -17.29 -1.77 22.44
C ASP A 429 -17.77 -3.20 22.20
N ASN A 430 -16.97 -4.24 22.41
CA ASN A 430 -17.48 -5.62 22.35
C ASN A 430 -18.16 -6.01 23.66
N PHE A 431 -19.33 -6.64 23.56
CA PHE A 431 -20.06 -7.23 24.68
C PHE A 431 -19.20 -8.23 25.48
N LEU A 432 -18.35 -8.99 24.80
CA LEU A 432 -17.49 -9.99 25.44
C LEU A 432 -16.46 -9.39 26.41
N SER A 433 -16.08 -8.11 26.25
CA SER A 433 -15.24 -7.40 27.22
C SER A 433 -15.90 -7.26 28.60
N ALA A 434 -17.23 -7.13 28.64
CA ALA A 434 -18.02 -7.01 29.87
C ALA A 434 -18.60 -8.34 30.34
N ALA A 435 -18.79 -9.31 29.42
CA ALA A 435 -19.53 -10.55 29.62
C ALA A 435 -19.19 -11.32 30.91
N PHE A 436 -17.92 -11.36 31.30
CA PHE A 436 -17.45 -12.08 32.49
C PHE A 436 -17.70 -11.35 33.81
N ARG A 437 -18.02 -10.05 33.77
CA ARG A 437 -18.21 -9.20 34.95
C ARG A 437 -19.63 -8.70 35.12
N LEU A 438 -20.54 -9.05 34.21
CA LEU A 438 -21.94 -8.62 34.28
C LEU A 438 -22.66 -9.09 35.56
N GLY A 439 -22.24 -10.22 36.14
CA GLY A 439 -22.79 -10.73 37.39
C GLY A 439 -22.26 -10.05 38.65
N ASP A 440 -21.04 -9.49 38.58
CA ASP A 440 -20.32 -8.91 39.71
C ASP A 440 -20.33 -7.37 39.71
N ASP A 441 -20.61 -6.75 38.56
CA ASP A 441 -20.55 -5.31 38.34
C ASP A 441 -21.85 -4.80 37.69
N GLU A 442 -22.76 -4.33 38.53
CA GLU A 442 -24.07 -3.81 38.12
C GLU A 442 -23.94 -2.62 37.15
N SER A 443 -22.85 -1.84 37.23
CA SER A 443 -22.64 -0.71 36.31
C SER A 443 -22.40 -1.15 34.88
N LEU A 444 -21.71 -2.28 34.68
CA LEU A 444 -21.51 -2.89 33.36
C LEU A 444 -22.81 -3.47 32.80
N PHE A 445 -23.63 -4.10 33.65
CA PHE A 445 -24.96 -4.56 33.23
C PHE A 445 -25.84 -3.41 32.78
N VAL A 446 -25.90 -2.32 33.56
CA VAL A 446 -26.65 -1.10 33.22
C VAL A 446 -26.18 -0.52 31.89
N ARG A 447 -24.86 -0.45 31.66
CA ARG A 447 -24.29 0.04 30.39
C ARG A 447 -24.73 -0.80 29.19
N GLU A 448 -24.64 -2.13 29.27
CA GLU A 448 -25.02 -3.01 28.16
C GLU A 448 -26.55 -3.06 27.96
N ARG A 449 -27.34 -2.92 29.04
CA ARG A 449 -28.79 -2.71 28.98
C ARG A 449 -29.12 -1.45 28.20
N ASP A 450 -28.51 -0.31 28.56
CA ASP A 450 -28.80 0.97 27.93
C ASP A 450 -28.41 0.95 26.45
N ARG A 451 -27.24 0.38 26.11
CA ARG A 451 -26.82 0.13 24.72
C ARG A 451 -27.84 -0.69 23.93
N PHE A 452 -28.41 -1.73 24.55
CA PHE A 452 -29.44 -2.55 23.91
C PHE A 452 -30.75 -1.78 23.69
N LEU A 453 -31.21 -1.03 24.69
CA LEU A 453 -32.43 -0.22 24.58
C LEU A 453 -32.28 0.87 23.52
N ASP A 454 -31.13 1.55 23.49
CA ASP A 454 -30.79 2.52 22.44
C ASP A 454 -30.81 1.86 21.05
N ALA A 455 -30.30 0.63 20.93
CA ALA A 455 -30.32 -0.11 19.67
C ALA A 455 -31.74 -0.52 19.26
N VAL A 456 -32.62 -0.89 20.20
CA VAL A 456 -34.04 -1.16 19.92
C VAL A 456 -34.71 0.10 19.38
N ASP A 457 -34.55 1.24 20.04
CA ASP A 457 -35.12 2.52 19.60
C ASP A 457 -34.57 2.90 18.21
N ARG A 458 -33.25 2.80 18.03
CA ARG A 458 -32.58 3.09 16.77
C ARG A 458 -33.03 2.16 15.63
N SER A 459 -33.33 0.89 15.91
CA SER A 459 -33.73 -0.11 14.90
C SER A 459 -35.04 0.26 14.19
N THR A 460 -35.92 0.98 14.87
CA THR A 460 -37.21 1.45 14.33
C THR A 460 -37.10 2.79 13.59
N SER A 461 -35.96 3.47 13.68
CA SER A 461 -35.77 4.79 13.09
C SER A 461 -35.73 4.72 11.56
N PRO A 462 -36.53 5.53 10.84
CA PRO A 462 -36.46 5.59 9.37
C PRO A 462 -35.14 6.21 8.87
N THR A 463 -34.35 6.83 9.76
CA THR A 463 -33.06 7.45 9.43
C THR A 463 -31.87 6.49 9.50
N LEU A 464 -32.03 5.30 10.08
CA LEU A 464 -30.99 4.26 10.01
C LEU A 464 -30.95 3.73 8.58
N ARG A 465 -29.84 4.00 7.88
CA ARG A 465 -29.66 3.70 6.46
C ARG A 465 -29.77 2.21 6.18
N VAL A 466 -30.35 1.86 5.03
CA VAL A 466 -30.49 0.49 4.50
C VAL A 466 -29.95 0.48 3.07
N GLY A 467 -29.23 -0.58 2.71
CA GLY A 467 -28.52 -0.70 1.43
C GLY A 467 -27.19 0.04 1.38
N ALA A 468 -26.47 -0.15 0.28
CA ALA A 468 -25.05 0.14 0.19
C ALA A 468 -24.67 1.56 0.63
N LEU A 469 -23.59 1.63 1.42
CA LEU A 469 -22.89 2.89 1.70
C LEU A 469 -21.95 3.26 0.57
N ARG A 470 -21.31 2.25 -0.05
CA ARG A 470 -20.48 2.44 -1.22
C ARG A 470 -21.37 2.70 -2.43
N SER A 471 -21.04 3.77 -3.15
CA SER A 471 -21.62 4.08 -4.45
C SER A 471 -20.55 4.70 -5.31
N GLN A 472 -20.43 4.23 -6.54
CA GLN A 472 -19.54 4.80 -7.53
C GLN A 472 -20.23 4.72 -8.88
N ASP A 473 -20.29 5.85 -9.57
CA ASP A 473 -20.81 5.93 -10.93
C ASP A 473 -19.71 6.52 -11.82
N ARG A 474 -19.06 5.65 -12.59
CA ARG A 474 -18.00 6.02 -13.54
C ARG A 474 -18.55 6.57 -14.85
N LEU A 475 -19.86 6.46 -15.08
CA LEU A 475 -20.55 6.96 -16.27
C LEU A 475 -21.21 8.32 -16.04
N ALA A 476 -21.29 8.78 -14.78
CA ALA A 476 -21.77 10.10 -14.44
C ALA A 476 -20.93 11.19 -15.14
N PRO A 477 -21.56 12.25 -15.68
CA PRO A 477 -20.83 13.38 -16.25
C PRO A 477 -19.90 13.99 -15.18
N VAL A 478 -18.60 13.98 -15.44
CA VAL A 478 -17.58 14.49 -14.51
C VAL A 478 -17.62 16.02 -14.51
N HIS A 479 -18.57 16.61 -13.77
CA HIS A 479 -18.79 18.05 -13.65
C HIS A 479 -18.12 18.61 -12.39
N GLU A 480 -17.13 19.51 -12.56
CA GLU A 480 -16.65 20.59 -11.64
C GLU A 480 -16.49 20.32 -10.11
N SER A 481 -16.82 19.15 -9.59
CA SER A 481 -17.14 18.89 -8.18
C SER A 481 -15.93 18.70 -7.28
N MET A 482 -14.72 18.80 -7.83
CA MET A 482 -13.47 18.61 -7.09
C MET A 482 -12.53 19.81 -7.24
N ARG A 483 -13.07 21.04 -7.30
CA ARG A 483 -12.25 22.26 -7.21
C ARG A 483 -11.60 22.35 -5.82
N PRO A 484 -10.26 22.36 -5.73
CA PRO A 484 -9.59 22.67 -4.48
C PRO A 484 -9.91 24.10 -4.05
N VAL A 485 -10.09 24.33 -2.75
CA VAL A 485 -10.17 25.70 -2.20
C VAL A 485 -8.79 26.37 -2.38
N PRO A 486 -8.71 27.57 -2.97
CA PRO A 486 -7.45 28.31 -3.07
C PRO A 486 -6.89 28.57 -1.67
N VAL A 487 -5.63 28.17 -1.43
CA VAL A 487 -4.89 28.57 -0.23
C VAL A 487 -4.20 29.89 -0.53
N ALA A 488 -4.45 30.90 0.31
CA ALA A 488 -3.78 32.19 0.20
C ALA A 488 -2.28 32.03 0.55
N PRO A 489 -1.37 32.75 -0.13
CA PRO A 489 0.04 32.74 0.23
C PRO A 489 0.21 33.22 1.67
N ALA A 490 1.11 32.56 2.42
CA ALA A 490 1.44 32.96 3.77
C ALA A 490 2.05 34.38 3.76
N PRO A 491 1.66 35.27 4.70
CA PRO A 491 2.24 36.60 4.78
C PRO A 491 3.75 36.54 5.09
N GLU A 492 4.52 37.46 4.50
CA GLU A 492 5.94 37.62 4.79
C GLU A 492 6.14 38.10 6.23
N GLU A 493 6.45 37.17 7.15
CA GLU A 493 7.11 37.54 8.39
C GLU A 493 8.60 37.80 8.14
N GLY A 494 9.19 38.77 8.86
CA GLY A 494 10.60 39.11 8.70
C GLY A 494 11.50 37.89 8.97
N LEU A 495 12.29 37.48 7.97
CA LEU A 495 13.14 36.28 7.97
C LEU A 495 13.96 36.10 9.27
N THR A 496 14.50 37.18 9.82
CA THR A 496 15.25 37.15 11.09
C THR A 496 14.39 36.77 12.30
N GLN A 497 13.14 37.24 12.38
CA GLN A 497 12.22 36.90 13.48
C GLN A 497 11.72 35.46 13.37
N ALA A 498 11.45 34.98 12.15
CA ALA A 498 11.08 33.59 11.91
C ALA A 498 12.20 32.62 12.35
N VAL A 499 13.46 32.91 11.99
CA VAL A 499 14.62 32.09 12.41
C VAL A 499 14.87 32.16 13.93
N LEU A 500 14.70 33.33 14.55
CA LEU A 500 14.78 33.46 16.01
C LEU A 500 13.64 32.74 16.75
N GLY A 501 12.48 32.57 16.11
CA GLY A 501 11.35 31.77 16.61
C GLY A 501 11.66 30.27 16.66
N ILE A 502 12.32 29.74 15.62
CA ILE A 502 12.80 28.34 15.57
C ILE A 502 13.73 28.06 16.77
N SER A 503 14.62 28.99 17.11
CA SER A 503 15.54 28.86 18.25
C SER A 503 14.89 28.97 19.64
N ARG A 504 13.62 29.38 19.73
CA ARG A 504 12.90 29.58 21.00
C ARG A 504 11.82 28.54 21.29
N GLY A 505 11.36 27.80 20.28
CA GLY A 505 10.33 26.77 20.41
C GLY A 505 10.83 25.39 20.88
N SER A 506 12.15 25.19 20.99
CA SER A 506 12.73 23.99 21.62
C SER A 506 12.75 24.14 23.15
N ASP A 507 11.70 23.68 23.84
CA ASP A 507 11.59 23.82 25.30
C ASP A 507 12.63 22.98 26.09
N ASP A 508 13.32 23.68 26.99
CA ASP A 508 13.61 23.34 28.40
C ASP A 508 14.38 22.06 28.79
N THR A 509 15.38 21.65 28.02
CA THR A 509 16.54 20.93 28.57
C THR A 509 17.81 21.69 28.25
N GLY A 510 18.43 22.32 29.27
CA GLY A 510 19.59 23.22 29.14
C GLY A 510 20.89 22.58 28.62
N GLY A 511 20.90 22.14 27.37
CA GLY A 511 22.07 21.76 26.58
C GLY A 511 22.52 22.89 25.63
N PRO A 512 23.79 22.90 25.18
CA PRO A 512 24.32 23.94 24.30
C PRO A 512 23.60 23.96 22.94
N PHE A 513 23.54 25.14 22.33
CA PHE A 513 23.00 25.44 21.01
C PHE A 513 23.25 24.31 20.00
N LEU A 514 22.17 23.70 19.47
CA LEU A 514 22.23 22.53 18.59
C LEU A 514 23.11 22.78 17.35
N GLU A 515 24.20 22.01 17.26
CA GLU A 515 25.17 22.00 16.18
C GLU A 515 24.72 21.03 15.05
N THR A 516 24.65 21.54 13.82
CA THR A 516 24.52 20.80 12.54
C THR A 516 23.16 20.16 12.19
N ALA A 517 23.04 19.80 10.91
CA ALA A 517 21.88 19.23 10.22
C ALA A 517 21.36 17.95 10.88
N VAL A 518 20.62 18.10 11.97
CA VAL A 518 19.78 17.04 12.48
C VAL A 518 18.58 17.00 11.54
N TYR A 519 18.64 16.16 10.51
CA TYR A 519 17.42 15.63 9.93
C TYR A 519 16.58 15.14 11.10
N ALA A 520 15.30 15.48 11.15
CA ALA A 520 14.42 14.82 12.09
C ALA A 520 14.56 13.31 11.80
N PRO A 521 15.11 12.51 12.74
CA PRO A 521 15.23 11.07 12.51
C PRO A 521 13.85 10.41 12.51
N ARG A 522 12.85 11.17 12.99
CA ARG A 522 11.48 10.77 13.16
C ARG A 522 10.51 11.77 12.56
N GLU A 523 9.33 11.29 12.23
CA GLU A 523 8.15 12.08 11.89
C GLU A 523 7.86 13.17 12.94
N LEU A 524 7.40 14.35 12.49
CA LEU A 524 6.88 15.40 13.37
C LEU A 524 5.37 15.26 13.58
N ASP A 525 4.90 15.46 14.82
CA ASP A 525 3.48 15.40 15.21
C ASP A 525 2.60 16.53 14.64
N GLU A 526 3.16 17.54 13.94
CA GLU A 526 2.37 18.60 13.32
C GLU A 526 1.72 18.12 12.03
N ALA A 527 0.44 18.48 11.83
CA ALA A 527 -0.38 18.14 10.67
C ALA A 527 0.19 18.74 9.36
N THR A 528 1.27 18.16 8.86
CA THR A 528 1.87 18.47 7.56
C THR A 528 1.15 17.66 6.50
N GLY A 529 -0.03 18.13 6.08
CA GLY A 529 -0.76 17.54 4.96
C GLY A 529 0.05 17.60 3.66
N GLY A 530 -0.29 16.75 2.69
CA GLY A 530 0.33 16.76 1.37
C GLY A 530 -0.03 17.99 0.52
N ALA A 531 -0.01 17.87 -0.82
CA ALA A 531 -0.21 19.04 -1.68
C ALA A 531 -1.58 19.72 -1.40
N PRO A 532 -1.61 21.05 -1.19
CA PRO A 532 -2.83 21.72 -0.75
C PRO A 532 -4.01 21.48 -1.69
N GLY A 533 -5.09 20.92 -1.13
CA GLY A 533 -6.33 20.67 -1.86
C GLY A 533 -6.26 19.56 -2.91
N PHE A 534 -5.18 18.78 -2.94
CA PHE A 534 -5.11 17.53 -3.70
C PHE A 534 -5.71 16.37 -2.90
N VAL A 535 -6.45 15.50 -3.58
CA VAL A 535 -6.91 14.21 -3.08
C VAL A 535 -6.70 13.19 -4.19
N ASN A 536 -6.15 12.02 -3.84
CA ASN A 536 -5.97 10.92 -4.79
C ASN A 536 -7.32 10.46 -5.35
N THR A 537 -7.33 10.11 -6.63
CA THR A 537 -8.46 9.53 -7.34
C THR A 537 -8.71 8.13 -6.81
N PRO A 538 -9.91 7.82 -6.27
CA PRO A 538 -10.24 6.45 -5.93
C PRO A 538 -10.27 5.57 -7.19
N ASP A 539 -9.72 4.36 -7.09
CA ASP A 539 -9.84 3.32 -8.13
C ASP A 539 -11.27 2.80 -8.23
N SER A 540 -11.57 2.08 -9.30
CA SER A 540 -12.93 1.55 -9.52
C SER A 540 -13.17 0.42 -8.54
N ASP A 541 -14.29 0.44 -7.81
CA ASP A 541 -14.65 -0.61 -6.85
C ASP A 541 -15.37 -1.76 -7.58
N PRO A 542 -14.72 -2.91 -7.85
CA PRO A 542 -15.33 -4.00 -8.60
C PRO A 542 -16.35 -4.79 -7.77
N SER A 543 -16.49 -4.52 -6.46
CA SER A 543 -17.58 -5.11 -5.67
C SER A 543 -18.95 -4.56 -6.08
N LEU A 544 -19.00 -3.37 -6.70
CA LEU A 544 -20.26 -2.75 -7.11
C LEU A 544 -20.75 -3.31 -8.45
N PRO A 545 -22.02 -3.74 -8.56
CA PRO A 545 -22.59 -4.26 -9.82
C PRO A 545 -22.42 -3.30 -11.00
N ALA A 546 -22.69 -2.00 -10.77
CA ALA A 546 -22.58 -0.98 -11.80
C ALA A 546 -21.18 -0.90 -12.43
N ASN A 547 -20.12 -1.18 -11.65
CA ASN A 547 -18.76 -1.18 -12.18
C ASN A 547 -18.43 -2.44 -12.97
N ARG A 548 -18.98 -3.58 -12.55
CA ARG A 548 -18.85 -4.84 -13.28
C ARG A 548 -19.54 -4.77 -14.65
N ASP A 549 -20.66 -4.06 -14.75
CA ASP A 549 -21.43 -3.95 -15.99
C ASP A 549 -20.66 -3.22 -17.09
N TRP A 550 -20.14 -2.01 -16.82
CA TRP A 550 -19.36 -1.29 -17.85
C TRP A 550 -18.01 -1.97 -18.13
N ALA A 551 -17.41 -2.65 -17.14
CA ALA A 551 -16.19 -3.44 -17.36
C ALA A 551 -16.44 -4.61 -18.33
N ARG A 552 -17.57 -5.31 -18.20
CA ARG A 552 -17.97 -6.37 -19.13
C ARG A 552 -18.11 -5.84 -20.56
N GLU A 553 -18.75 -4.70 -20.74
CA GLU A 553 -18.87 -4.05 -22.05
C GLU A 553 -17.50 -3.67 -22.64
N ILE A 554 -16.53 -3.29 -21.81
CA ILE A 554 -15.17 -3.00 -22.25
C ILE A 554 -14.45 -4.29 -22.65
N HIS A 555 -14.53 -5.36 -21.86
CA HIS A 555 -13.92 -6.66 -22.18
C HIS A 555 -14.33 -7.18 -23.57
N GLU A 556 -15.61 -7.02 -23.93
CA GLU A 556 -16.15 -7.40 -25.24
C GLU A 556 -15.57 -6.58 -26.40
N ARG A 557 -15.05 -5.37 -26.16
CA ARG A 557 -14.52 -4.47 -27.21
C ARG A 557 -13.01 -4.50 -27.35
N ILE A 558 -12.27 -4.97 -26.35
CA ILE A 558 -10.79 -4.96 -26.32
C ILE A 558 -10.18 -5.55 -27.60
N ALA A 559 -10.67 -6.69 -28.05
CA ALA A 559 -10.09 -7.43 -29.17
C ALA A 559 -10.17 -6.66 -30.51
N ASP A 560 -11.23 -5.86 -30.70
CA ASP A 560 -11.54 -5.17 -31.96
C ASP A 560 -11.40 -3.64 -31.86
N SER A 561 -10.87 -3.12 -30.75
CA SER A 561 -10.78 -1.68 -30.50
C SER A 561 -9.94 -0.96 -31.56
N THR A 562 -10.50 0.10 -32.15
CA THR A 562 -9.83 0.99 -33.12
C THR A 562 -9.55 2.38 -32.54
N LEU A 563 -9.68 2.57 -31.24
CA LEU A 563 -9.44 3.86 -30.58
C LEU A 563 -8.03 4.38 -30.90
N GLY A 564 -7.91 5.68 -31.13
CA GLY A 564 -6.63 6.36 -31.42
C GLY A 564 -6.04 6.15 -32.82
N VAL A 565 -6.53 5.20 -33.64
CA VAL A 565 -5.95 4.88 -34.96
C VAL A 565 -5.92 6.09 -35.90
N ALA A 566 -7.06 6.76 -36.09
CA ALA A 566 -7.13 7.90 -37.01
C ALA A 566 -6.23 9.07 -36.57
N THR A 567 -6.13 9.29 -35.26
CA THR A 567 -5.32 10.38 -34.69
C THR A 567 -3.83 10.09 -34.80
N ILE A 568 -3.40 8.84 -34.55
CA ILE A 568 -1.98 8.51 -34.70
C ILE A 568 -1.55 8.52 -36.17
N ASP A 569 -2.40 8.05 -37.09
CA ASP A 569 -2.13 8.12 -38.53
C ASP A 569 -1.99 9.58 -39.00
N ALA A 570 -2.81 10.49 -38.47
CA ALA A 570 -2.72 11.92 -38.76
C ALA A 570 -1.50 12.60 -38.11
N ALA A 571 -0.91 12.01 -37.07
CA ALA A 571 0.27 12.50 -36.38
C ALA A 571 1.59 11.99 -36.98
N ARG A 572 1.52 11.22 -38.07
CA ARG A 572 2.68 10.67 -38.76
C ARG A 572 3.54 11.78 -39.38
N VAL A 573 4.85 11.73 -39.11
CA VAL A 573 5.84 12.61 -39.70
C VAL A 573 6.90 11.75 -40.39
N ASP A 574 6.96 11.85 -41.73
CA ASP A 574 7.82 11.01 -42.57
C ASP A 574 9.03 11.76 -43.15
N ASP A 575 9.15 13.07 -42.90
CA ASP A 575 10.24 13.91 -43.42
C ASP A 575 10.68 15.01 -42.44
N ALA A 576 11.91 15.49 -42.63
CA ALA A 576 12.56 16.46 -41.77
C ALA A 576 11.93 17.86 -41.84
N ASP A 577 11.41 18.28 -42.99
CA ASP A 577 10.79 19.61 -43.15
C ASP A 577 9.50 19.71 -42.31
N THR A 578 8.71 18.64 -42.28
CA THR A 578 7.51 18.53 -41.46
C THR A 578 7.85 18.49 -39.97
N LEU A 579 8.91 17.77 -39.58
CA LEU A 579 9.41 17.75 -38.21
C LEU A 579 9.86 19.15 -37.76
N GLU A 580 10.66 19.84 -38.56
CA GLU A 580 11.15 21.20 -38.27
C GLU A 580 9.99 22.18 -38.14
N SER A 581 9.03 22.16 -39.08
CA SER A 581 7.84 22.99 -39.00
C SER A 581 7.01 22.73 -37.74
N THR A 582 6.98 21.48 -37.26
CA THR A 582 6.25 21.11 -36.04
C THR A 582 6.96 21.65 -34.81
N ILE A 583 8.29 21.47 -34.71
CA ILE A 583 9.09 21.99 -33.59
C ILE A 583 9.04 23.53 -33.54
N ALA A 584 9.16 24.19 -34.69
CA ALA A 584 9.05 25.64 -34.80
C ALA A 584 7.67 26.15 -34.35
N GLY A 585 6.59 25.50 -34.77
CA GLY A 585 5.22 25.83 -34.35
C GLY A 585 5.02 25.68 -32.84
N VAL A 586 5.50 24.56 -32.26
CA VAL A 586 5.45 24.34 -30.80
C VAL A 586 6.24 25.40 -30.05
N ARG A 587 7.42 25.77 -30.54
CA ARG A 587 8.26 26.79 -29.93
C ARG A 587 7.60 28.18 -29.93
N GLU A 588 6.91 28.55 -31.01
CA GLU A 588 6.18 29.82 -31.09
C GLU A 588 4.97 29.83 -30.13
N ALA A 589 4.18 28.75 -30.11
CA ALA A 589 3.03 28.62 -29.23
C ALA A 589 3.42 28.57 -27.74
N ALA A 590 4.59 28.00 -27.42
CA ALA A 590 5.13 27.90 -26.08
C ALA A 590 5.33 29.27 -25.40
N ASP A 591 5.67 30.32 -26.16
CA ASP A 591 5.88 31.65 -25.57
C ASP A 591 4.57 32.22 -25.01
N LEU A 592 3.46 32.03 -25.73
CA LEU A 592 2.13 32.44 -25.27
C LEU A 592 1.63 31.56 -24.13
N TRP A 593 1.92 30.25 -24.16
CA TRP A 593 1.53 29.33 -23.10
C TRP A 593 2.29 29.58 -21.80
N GLY A 594 3.62 29.71 -21.86
CA GLY A 594 4.49 29.96 -20.71
C GLY A 594 4.26 31.33 -20.06
N ALA A 595 3.80 32.33 -20.82
CA ALA A 595 3.42 33.64 -20.30
C ALA A 595 2.10 33.65 -19.50
N ARG A 596 1.26 32.60 -19.62
CA ARG A 596 0.03 32.50 -18.81
C ARG A 596 0.41 32.31 -17.34
N PRO A 597 -0.28 32.94 -16.37
CA PRO A 597 -0.07 32.69 -14.95
C PRO A 597 -0.18 31.20 -14.60
N ALA A 598 0.61 30.70 -13.65
CA ALA A 598 0.57 29.29 -13.27
C ALA A 598 -0.81 28.82 -12.80
N THR A 599 -1.60 29.73 -12.21
CA THR A 599 -2.99 29.48 -11.82
C THR A 599 -3.90 29.17 -13.01
N GLU A 600 -3.76 29.87 -14.13
CA GLU A 600 -4.55 29.61 -15.34
C GLU A 600 -4.18 28.28 -16.00
N ARG A 601 -2.87 27.95 -16.02
CA ARG A 601 -2.41 26.63 -16.49
C ARG A 601 -2.95 25.52 -15.60
N ALA A 602 -2.93 25.70 -14.28
CA ALA A 602 -3.49 24.75 -13.32
C ALA A 602 -4.98 24.46 -13.57
N GLU A 603 -5.80 25.46 -13.93
CA GLU A 603 -7.20 25.24 -14.26
C GLU A 603 -7.39 24.40 -15.53
N VAL A 604 -6.49 24.50 -16.52
CA VAL A 604 -6.51 23.62 -17.70
C VAL A 604 -6.21 22.18 -17.29
N LEU A 605 -5.22 21.97 -16.43
CA LEU A 605 -4.89 20.64 -15.91
C LEU A 605 -6.03 20.02 -15.08
N LEU A 606 -6.76 20.80 -14.29
CA LEU A 606 -7.93 20.30 -13.56
C LEU A 606 -9.06 19.85 -14.51
N ARG A 607 -9.24 20.53 -15.65
CA ARG A 607 -10.17 20.05 -16.70
C ARG A 607 -9.65 18.78 -17.38
N ALA A 608 -8.34 18.68 -17.62
CA ALA A 608 -7.71 17.46 -18.12
C ALA A 608 -7.94 16.27 -17.19
N ALA A 609 -7.77 16.45 -15.87
CA ALA A 609 -8.09 15.41 -14.89
C ALA A 609 -9.54 14.92 -15.00
N ALA A 610 -10.51 15.84 -15.15
CA ALA A 610 -11.91 15.49 -15.29
C ALA A 610 -12.20 14.71 -16.60
N ALA A 611 -11.57 15.10 -17.71
CA ALA A 611 -11.75 14.42 -18.99
C ALA A 611 -11.05 13.05 -19.05
N LEU A 612 -9.86 12.91 -18.46
CA LEU A 612 -9.19 11.62 -18.31
C LEU A 612 -10.05 10.65 -17.48
N GLU A 613 -10.62 11.12 -16.37
CA GLU A 613 -11.57 10.34 -15.56
C GLU A 613 -12.83 9.96 -16.35
N GLY A 614 -13.41 10.91 -17.09
CA GLY A 614 -14.60 10.67 -17.92
C GLY A 614 -14.36 9.71 -19.09
N ARG A 615 -13.11 9.51 -19.51
CA ARG A 615 -12.70 8.55 -20.55
C ARG A 615 -12.01 7.30 -19.98
N ARG A 616 -12.21 7.00 -18.68
CA ARG A 616 -11.59 5.83 -18.01
C ARG A 616 -11.79 4.53 -18.79
N GLY A 617 -13.01 4.26 -19.25
CA GLY A 617 -13.32 3.09 -20.10
C GLY A 617 -12.48 3.06 -21.38
N ASP A 618 -12.52 4.13 -22.19
CA ASP A 618 -11.75 4.25 -23.44
C ASP A 618 -10.24 4.04 -23.23
N LEU A 619 -9.70 4.61 -22.15
CA LEU A 619 -8.28 4.50 -21.79
C LEU A 619 -7.91 3.06 -21.41
N ILE A 620 -8.75 2.36 -20.63
CA ILE A 620 -8.56 0.94 -20.31
C ILE A 620 -8.65 0.09 -21.57
N GLU A 621 -9.66 0.33 -22.42
CA GLU A 621 -9.89 -0.41 -23.66
C GLU A 621 -8.68 -0.33 -24.60
N VAL A 622 -8.17 0.88 -24.87
CA VAL A 622 -7.03 1.06 -25.76
C VAL A 622 -5.74 0.47 -25.17
N ALA A 623 -5.49 0.63 -23.85
CA ALA A 623 -4.31 0.07 -23.20
C ALA A 623 -4.31 -1.46 -23.23
N ALA A 624 -5.45 -2.07 -22.94
CA ALA A 624 -5.62 -3.51 -23.02
C ALA A 624 -5.45 -4.03 -24.45
N SER A 625 -6.11 -3.39 -25.42
CA SER A 625 -6.06 -3.76 -26.84
C SER A 625 -4.66 -3.64 -27.43
N GLU A 626 -3.95 -2.56 -27.12
CA GLU A 626 -2.67 -2.24 -27.76
C GLU A 626 -1.49 -2.93 -27.08
N THR A 627 -1.44 -2.89 -25.75
CA THR A 627 -0.26 -3.32 -24.98
C THR A 627 -0.45 -4.67 -24.29
N GLY A 628 -1.69 -5.18 -24.24
CA GLY A 628 -2.03 -6.40 -23.50
C GLY A 628 -2.17 -6.20 -22.00
N LYS A 629 -2.29 -4.96 -21.52
CA LYS A 629 -2.44 -4.68 -20.09
C LYS A 629 -3.79 -5.21 -19.59
N VAL A 630 -3.77 -5.98 -18.50
CA VAL A 630 -4.99 -6.53 -17.88
C VAL A 630 -5.81 -5.41 -17.25
N PHE A 631 -7.12 -5.60 -17.19
CA PHE A 631 -8.09 -4.58 -16.77
C PHE A 631 -7.74 -3.93 -15.43
N ALA A 632 -7.46 -4.76 -14.40
CA ALA A 632 -7.14 -4.27 -13.06
C ALA A 632 -5.87 -3.41 -13.02
N GLU A 633 -4.87 -3.71 -13.85
CA GLU A 633 -3.64 -2.91 -13.93
C GLU A 633 -3.85 -1.60 -14.74
N ALA A 634 -4.76 -1.61 -15.71
CA ALA A 634 -5.10 -0.43 -16.49
C ALA A 634 -6.00 0.56 -15.70
N ASP A 635 -6.94 0.08 -14.88
CA ASP A 635 -7.80 0.95 -14.07
C ASP A 635 -7.01 1.79 -13.06
N VAL A 636 -6.06 1.18 -12.36
CA VAL A 636 -5.15 1.87 -11.43
C VAL A 636 -4.29 2.90 -12.18
N GLU A 637 -3.86 2.58 -13.40
CA GLU A 637 -3.06 3.48 -14.22
C GLU A 637 -3.85 4.72 -14.66
N VAL A 638 -5.14 4.58 -14.95
CA VAL A 638 -6.00 5.75 -15.23
C VAL A 638 -6.05 6.68 -14.01
N SER A 639 -6.22 6.12 -12.80
CA SER A 639 -6.21 6.92 -11.57
C SER A 639 -4.89 7.66 -11.38
N GLU A 640 -3.75 7.02 -11.68
CA GLU A 640 -2.44 7.65 -11.65
C GLU A 640 -2.32 8.82 -12.65
N ALA A 641 -2.83 8.66 -13.87
CA ALA A 641 -2.88 9.73 -14.89
C ALA A 641 -3.72 10.94 -14.42
N VAL A 642 -4.89 10.68 -13.83
CA VAL A 642 -5.77 11.71 -13.26
C VAL A 642 -5.10 12.41 -12.07
N ASP A 643 -4.40 11.64 -11.24
CA ASP A 643 -3.67 12.18 -10.09
C ASP A 643 -2.50 13.06 -10.53
N PHE A 644 -1.75 12.71 -11.57
CA PHE A 644 -0.71 13.61 -12.10
C PHE A 644 -1.30 14.96 -12.53
N ALA A 645 -2.44 14.97 -13.23
CA ALA A 645 -3.10 16.21 -13.63
C ALA A 645 -3.48 17.07 -12.41
N ARG A 646 -4.13 16.49 -11.39
CA ARG A 646 -4.54 17.20 -10.18
C ARG A 646 -3.34 17.67 -9.34
N TYR A 647 -2.36 16.80 -9.17
CA TYR A 647 -1.18 17.07 -8.36
C TYR A 647 -0.32 18.16 -8.99
N TYR A 648 -0.04 18.08 -10.29
CA TYR A 648 0.74 19.11 -10.98
C TYR A 648 -0.03 20.41 -11.15
N ALA A 649 -1.37 20.40 -11.20
CA ALA A 649 -2.16 21.63 -11.07
C ALA A 649 -1.95 22.31 -9.70
N ALA A 650 -1.92 21.53 -8.62
CA ALA A 650 -1.62 22.07 -7.28
C ALA A 650 -0.19 22.62 -7.22
N LYS A 651 0.79 21.87 -7.73
CA LYS A 651 2.22 22.24 -7.68
C LYS A 651 2.62 23.36 -8.64
N ALA A 652 1.95 23.52 -9.77
CA ALA A 652 2.24 24.62 -10.70
C ALA A 652 2.17 25.98 -10.01
N ARG A 653 1.19 26.16 -9.12
CA ARG A 653 0.97 27.41 -8.38
C ARG A 653 2.15 27.78 -7.46
N GLU A 654 2.96 26.80 -7.04
CA GLU A 654 4.14 27.02 -6.20
C GLU A 654 5.32 27.63 -6.99
N LEU A 655 5.38 27.45 -8.32
CA LEU A 655 6.48 27.94 -9.16
C LEU A 655 6.60 29.48 -9.14
N ASP A 656 5.47 30.17 -9.14
CA ASP A 656 5.40 31.64 -9.11
C ASP A 656 5.62 32.22 -7.70
N ALA A 657 5.73 31.37 -6.67
CA ALA A 657 5.73 31.76 -5.26
C ALA A 657 7.06 31.56 -4.52
N VAL A 658 8.15 31.22 -5.23
CA VAL A 658 9.46 30.98 -4.60
C VAL A 658 10.14 32.32 -4.28
N ALA A 659 10.22 32.67 -3.00
CA ALA A 659 10.90 33.89 -2.58
C ALA A 659 12.42 33.84 -2.91
N GLY A 660 12.93 34.87 -3.58
CA GLY A 660 14.35 35.01 -3.89
C GLY A 660 14.81 34.36 -5.21
N ALA A 661 13.88 33.75 -5.95
CA ALA A 661 14.10 33.24 -7.29
C ALA A 661 12.84 33.39 -8.18
N ALA A 662 13.02 33.54 -9.48
CA ALA A 662 11.92 33.54 -10.45
C ALA A 662 12.06 32.34 -11.41
N PHE A 663 10.96 31.64 -11.67
CA PHE A 663 10.92 30.49 -12.56
C PHE A 663 10.84 30.93 -14.04
N GLU A 664 11.61 30.27 -14.90
CA GLU A 664 11.59 30.43 -16.35
C GLU A 664 11.30 29.08 -17.00
N PRO A 665 10.12 28.90 -17.62
CA PRO A 665 9.77 27.65 -18.29
C PRO A 665 10.75 27.29 -19.42
N ALA A 666 11.01 26.00 -19.61
CA ALA A 666 11.55 25.51 -20.88
C ALA A 666 10.52 25.77 -21.99
N ARG A 667 10.94 26.20 -23.20
CA ARG A 667 9.99 26.51 -24.28
C ARG A 667 9.52 25.23 -24.95
N VAL A 668 10.43 24.35 -25.37
CA VAL A 668 10.07 23.06 -25.97
C VAL A 668 10.57 21.91 -25.10
N THR A 669 9.62 21.13 -24.60
CA THR A 669 9.89 19.86 -23.92
C THR A 669 9.44 18.70 -24.80
N VAL A 670 10.37 17.78 -25.10
CA VAL A 670 10.03 16.52 -25.77
C VAL A 670 9.73 15.46 -24.71
N VAL A 671 8.58 14.80 -24.82
CA VAL A 671 8.19 13.70 -23.93
C VAL A 671 8.31 12.38 -24.69
N THR A 672 9.14 11.48 -24.16
CA THR A 672 9.42 10.13 -24.68
C THR A 672 9.08 9.06 -23.63
N PRO A 673 7.80 8.69 -23.48
CA PRO A 673 7.35 7.73 -22.49
C PRO A 673 7.56 6.28 -22.96
N PRO A 674 7.42 5.29 -22.06
CA PRO A 674 7.57 3.88 -22.37
C PRO A 674 6.21 3.28 -22.75
N TRP A 675 6.20 1.99 -23.10
CA TRP A 675 5.00 1.24 -23.46
C TRP A 675 4.34 0.52 -22.27
N ASN A 676 5.05 0.31 -21.16
CA ASN A 676 4.60 -0.55 -20.06
C ASN A 676 3.61 0.13 -19.10
N PHE A 677 3.70 1.45 -18.99
CA PHE A 677 2.66 2.31 -18.44
C PHE A 677 2.25 3.29 -19.55
N PRO A 678 1.42 2.82 -20.51
CA PRO A 678 1.10 3.58 -21.72
C PRO A 678 0.07 4.70 -21.49
N LEU A 679 -0.45 4.85 -20.28
CA LEU A 679 -1.42 5.88 -19.90
C LEU A 679 -0.81 6.88 -18.90
N ALA A 680 -0.35 6.41 -17.74
CA ALA A 680 0.04 7.27 -16.62
C ALA A 680 1.35 8.03 -16.87
N ILE A 681 2.40 7.33 -17.31
CA ILE A 681 3.71 7.96 -17.59
C ILE A 681 3.64 8.95 -18.75
N PRO A 682 3.02 8.63 -19.92
CA PRO A 682 2.83 9.62 -20.99
C PRO A 682 2.00 10.82 -20.52
N ALA A 683 0.86 10.59 -19.87
CA ALA A 683 0.04 11.69 -19.37
C ALA A 683 0.81 12.54 -18.36
N GLY A 684 1.49 11.92 -17.38
CA GLY A 684 2.27 12.58 -16.35
C GLY A 684 3.38 13.46 -16.92
N GLY A 685 4.16 12.96 -17.88
CA GLY A 685 5.21 13.74 -18.56
C GLY A 685 4.66 14.94 -19.33
N VAL A 686 3.59 14.74 -20.11
CA VAL A 686 2.92 15.81 -20.87
C VAL A 686 2.32 16.86 -19.93
N LEU A 687 1.57 16.42 -18.92
CA LEU A 687 0.91 17.29 -17.94
C LEU A 687 1.92 18.07 -17.11
N ALA A 688 3.04 17.47 -16.72
CA ALA A 688 4.10 18.17 -16.00
C ALA A 688 4.76 19.26 -16.84
N ALA A 689 5.06 18.98 -18.12
CA ALA A 689 5.62 19.97 -19.03
C ALA A 689 4.65 21.13 -19.28
N LEU A 690 3.36 20.83 -19.50
CA LEU A 690 2.31 21.85 -19.64
C LEU A 690 2.14 22.68 -18.36
N ALA A 691 2.19 22.04 -17.18
CA ALA A 691 2.12 22.71 -15.87
C ALA A 691 3.26 23.71 -15.67
N ALA A 692 4.48 23.29 -16.00
CA ALA A 692 5.67 24.14 -15.96
C ALA A 692 5.60 25.28 -16.98
N GLY A 693 4.87 25.11 -18.08
CA GLY A 693 4.65 26.17 -19.08
C GLY A 693 5.38 25.93 -20.41
N SER A 694 5.81 24.71 -20.70
CA SER A 694 6.39 24.34 -21.99
C SER A 694 5.33 24.05 -23.06
N GLY A 695 5.67 24.32 -24.32
CA GLY A 695 5.13 23.56 -25.45
C GLY A 695 5.71 22.15 -25.46
N VAL A 696 4.91 21.18 -25.91
CA VAL A 696 5.20 19.76 -25.79
C VAL A 696 5.20 19.09 -27.16
N VAL A 697 6.31 18.44 -27.49
CA VAL A 697 6.37 17.44 -28.56
C VAL A 697 6.24 16.07 -27.91
N PHE A 698 5.09 15.43 -28.12
CA PHE A 698 4.76 14.14 -27.54
C PHE A 698 5.08 13.03 -28.54
N LYS A 699 6.20 12.32 -28.32
CA LYS A 699 6.64 11.18 -29.13
C LYS A 699 6.43 9.88 -28.36
N PRO A 700 5.40 9.08 -28.67
CA PRO A 700 5.11 7.84 -27.95
C PRO A 700 6.10 6.71 -28.26
N ALA A 701 6.06 5.65 -27.44
CA ALA A 701 6.70 4.39 -27.76
C ALA A 701 5.96 3.71 -28.94
N PRO A 702 6.66 3.04 -29.88
CA PRO A 702 6.05 2.39 -31.04
C PRO A 702 4.97 1.36 -30.69
N GLN A 703 5.07 0.73 -29.52
CA GLN A 703 4.16 -0.30 -29.05
C GLN A 703 2.89 0.25 -28.38
N SER A 704 2.81 1.57 -28.11
CA SER A 704 1.70 2.18 -27.35
C SER A 704 1.23 3.51 -27.94
N ARG A 705 1.17 3.59 -29.27
CA ARG A 705 0.93 4.84 -29.99
C ARG A 705 -0.53 5.26 -29.95
N ARG A 706 -1.46 4.31 -29.96
CA ARG A 706 -2.90 4.57 -29.84
C ARG A 706 -3.26 5.09 -28.46
N CYS A 707 -2.65 4.57 -27.40
CA CYS A 707 -2.82 5.12 -26.05
C CYS A 707 -2.46 6.60 -25.98
N ALA A 708 -1.31 6.98 -26.56
CA ALA A 708 -0.88 8.37 -26.64
C ALA A 708 -1.83 9.26 -27.45
N ALA A 709 -2.37 8.73 -28.55
CA ALA A 709 -3.36 9.42 -29.36
C ALA A 709 -4.64 9.72 -28.58
N VAL A 710 -5.18 8.74 -27.83
CA VAL A 710 -6.37 8.92 -26.99
C VAL A 710 -6.11 9.93 -25.86
N ILE A 711 -4.91 9.95 -25.26
CA ILE A 711 -4.53 10.99 -24.31
C ILE A 711 -4.51 12.37 -24.97
N ALA A 712 -3.87 12.51 -26.14
CA ALA A 712 -3.76 13.78 -26.83
C ALA A 712 -5.15 14.33 -27.23
N GLU A 713 -6.04 13.49 -27.76
CA GLU A 713 -7.45 13.81 -28.03
C GLU A 713 -8.12 14.39 -26.78
N THR A 714 -7.99 13.69 -25.65
CA THR A 714 -8.59 14.09 -24.37
C THR A 714 -8.09 15.46 -23.91
N LEU A 715 -6.78 15.74 -24.05
CA LEU A 715 -6.19 17.02 -23.67
C LEU A 715 -6.60 18.16 -24.62
N TRP A 716 -6.68 17.90 -25.92
CA TRP A 716 -7.13 18.90 -26.90
C TRP A 716 -8.58 19.30 -26.69
N GLU A 717 -9.46 18.36 -26.35
CA GLU A 717 -10.89 18.61 -26.09
C GLU A 717 -11.14 19.58 -24.93
N VAL A 718 -10.28 19.57 -23.90
CA VAL A 718 -10.44 20.42 -22.69
C VAL A 718 -9.71 21.76 -22.75
N GLY A 719 -9.14 22.09 -23.91
CA GLY A 719 -8.55 23.39 -24.19
C GLY A 719 -7.02 23.47 -24.11
N VAL A 720 -6.31 22.34 -24.20
CA VAL A 720 -4.87 22.37 -24.56
C VAL A 720 -4.76 22.61 -26.06
N PRO A 721 -4.16 23.72 -26.52
CA PRO A 721 -4.04 23.99 -27.95
C PRO A 721 -3.16 22.96 -28.68
N ARG A 722 -3.51 22.60 -29.92
CA ARG A 722 -2.76 21.62 -30.75
C ARG A 722 -1.37 22.10 -31.16
N ASP A 723 -1.19 23.41 -31.26
CA ASP A 723 0.11 24.06 -31.48
C ASP A 723 0.96 24.07 -30.21
N VAL A 724 0.37 23.98 -29.01
CA VAL A 724 1.12 23.80 -27.75
C VAL A 724 1.44 22.33 -27.48
N LEU A 725 0.54 21.39 -27.81
CA LEU A 725 0.74 19.94 -27.67
C LEU A 725 0.68 19.27 -29.04
N ALA A 726 1.84 18.98 -29.62
CA ALA A 726 1.97 18.24 -30.86
C ALA A 726 2.25 16.75 -30.60
N LEU A 727 1.32 15.88 -31.01
CA LEU A 727 1.57 14.43 -31.07
C LEU A 727 2.37 14.13 -32.33
N VAL A 728 3.45 13.36 -32.21
CA VAL A 728 4.37 13.07 -33.32
C VAL A 728 4.69 11.57 -33.37
N ASP A 729 4.20 10.88 -34.40
CA ASP A 729 4.62 9.51 -34.74
C ASP A 729 5.75 9.59 -35.77
N ILE A 730 6.96 9.18 -35.36
CA ILE A 730 8.15 9.16 -36.20
C ILE A 730 8.87 7.82 -36.06
N GLU A 731 9.59 7.44 -37.12
CA GLU A 731 10.53 6.33 -37.04
C GLU A 731 11.72 6.67 -36.15
N GLU A 732 12.21 5.68 -35.38
CA GLU A 732 13.27 5.86 -34.39
C GLU A 732 14.69 5.97 -35.01
N GLY A 733 14.77 6.11 -36.33
CA GLY A 733 16.02 6.32 -37.07
C GLY A 733 16.45 7.79 -37.12
N ASP A 734 16.71 8.30 -38.32
CA ASP A 734 17.28 9.62 -38.52
C ASP A 734 16.39 10.75 -37.98
N LEU A 735 15.07 10.68 -38.18
CA LEU A 735 14.11 11.69 -37.67
C LEU A 735 14.03 11.69 -36.14
N GLY A 736 14.04 10.51 -35.51
CA GLY A 736 14.10 10.39 -34.05
C GLY A 736 15.36 11.03 -33.47
N ARG A 737 16.51 10.80 -34.12
CA ARG A 737 17.78 11.44 -33.74
C ARG A 737 17.73 12.96 -33.94
N GLU A 738 17.18 13.42 -35.06
CA GLU A 738 17.03 14.84 -35.38
C GLU A 738 16.18 15.53 -34.30
N LEU A 739 15.00 15.00 -33.96
CA LEU A 739 14.14 15.54 -32.90
C LEU A 739 14.89 15.68 -31.57
N ILE A 740 15.55 14.62 -31.11
CA ILE A 740 16.19 14.61 -29.79
C ILE A 740 17.42 15.53 -29.73
N SER A 741 18.18 15.61 -30.83
CA SER A 741 19.39 16.45 -30.89
C SER A 741 19.12 17.89 -31.32
N HIS A 742 17.86 18.23 -31.63
CA HIS A 742 17.48 19.54 -32.14
C HIS A 742 17.82 20.68 -31.17
N GLU A 743 18.33 21.80 -31.69
CA GLU A 743 18.76 22.94 -30.87
C GLU A 743 17.60 23.66 -30.16
N SER A 744 16.39 23.57 -30.72
CA SER A 744 15.19 24.15 -30.12
C SER A 744 14.61 23.32 -28.99
N VAL A 745 15.07 22.09 -28.78
CA VAL A 745 14.63 21.25 -27.67
C VAL A 745 15.37 21.68 -26.40
N ASP A 746 14.63 22.28 -25.47
CA ASP A 746 15.17 22.78 -24.20
C ASP A 746 15.21 21.70 -23.12
N ARG A 747 14.35 20.68 -23.23
CA ARG A 747 14.24 19.58 -22.26
C ARG A 747 13.77 18.30 -22.95
N VAL A 748 14.28 17.16 -22.48
CA VAL A 748 13.71 15.85 -22.81
C VAL A 748 13.30 15.17 -21.51
N ILE A 749 12.05 14.73 -21.44
CA ILE A 749 11.55 13.80 -20.43
C ILE A 749 11.57 12.41 -21.07
N LEU A 750 12.42 11.52 -20.54
CA LEU A 750 12.52 10.13 -20.96
C LEU A 750 12.02 9.23 -19.83
N THR A 751 11.29 8.20 -20.19
CA THR A 751 11.17 7.04 -19.32
C THR A 751 11.43 5.79 -20.13
N GLY A 752 12.45 5.02 -19.74
CA GLY A 752 12.94 3.92 -20.54
C GLY A 752 14.24 3.31 -20.01
N SER A 753 15.11 2.84 -20.91
CA SER A 753 16.37 2.22 -20.52
C SER A 753 17.48 3.25 -20.29
N TRP A 754 18.43 2.94 -19.40
CA TRP A 754 19.65 3.73 -19.24
C TRP A 754 20.45 3.82 -20.56
N GLN A 755 20.42 2.74 -21.35
CA GLN A 755 21.07 2.70 -22.67
C GLN A 755 20.46 3.70 -23.65
N THR A 756 19.14 3.92 -23.60
CA THR A 756 18.45 4.96 -24.39
C THR A 756 18.87 6.36 -23.93
N ALA A 757 18.98 6.59 -22.62
CA ALA A 757 19.49 7.87 -22.09
C ALA A 757 20.94 8.14 -22.54
N ALA A 758 21.79 7.12 -22.50
CA ALA A 758 23.16 7.18 -23.02
C ALA A 758 23.20 7.46 -24.52
N LEU A 759 22.31 6.82 -25.29
CA LEU A 759 22.19 7.06 -26.73
C LEU A 759 21.80 8.51 -27.03
N PHE A 760 20.81 9.06 -26.32
CA PHE A 760 20.38 10.45 -26.51
C PHE A 760 21.51 11.44 -26.20
N ARG A 761 22.25 11.23 -25.10
CA ARG A 761 23.41 12.06 -24.78
C ARG A 761 24.59 11.84 -25.74
N SER A 762 24.72 10.68 -26.38
CA SER A 762 25.73 10.49 -27.43
C SER A 762 25.48 11.35 -28.68
N TRP A 763 24.21 11.70 -28.95
CA TRP A 763 23.84 12.59 -30.05
C TRP A 763 24.00 14.06 -29.71
N ARG A 764 23.66 14.44 -28.47
CA ARG A 764 23.83 15.78 -27.91
C ARG A 764 24.37 15.66 -26.47
N PRO A 765 25.71 15.77 -26.26
CA PRO A 765 26.32 15.53 -24.95
C PRO A 765 25.78 16.40 -23.82
N ASP A 766 25.37 17.63 -24.12
CA ASP A 766 24.81 18.61 -23.19
C ASP A 766 23.27 18.57 -23.12
N LEU A 767 22.62 17.51 -23.64
CA LEU A 767 21.16 17.39 -23.66
C LEU A 767 20.58 17.53 -22.24
N PRO A 768 19.67 18.49 -21.99
CA PRO A 768 18.95 18.61 -20.72
C PRO A 768 17.93 17.48 -20.57
N LEU A 769 18.42 16.32 -20.17
CA LEU A 769 17.67 15.08 -20.06
C LEU A 769 17.25 14.82 -18.62
N LEU A 770 15.95 14.64 -18.41
CA LEU A 770 15.36 14.06 -17.22
C LEU A 770 14.91 12.66 -17.58
N ALA A 771 15.62 11.63 -17.12
CA ALA A 771 15.23 10.26 -17.41
C ALA A 771 14.95 9.47 -16.14
N GLU A 772 13.73 8.94 -16.04
CA GLU A 772 13.44 7.84 -15.14
C GLU A 772 13.80 6.54 -15.87
N THR A 773 14.71 5.78 -15.30
CA THR A 773 15.24 4.57 -15.92
C THR A 773 15.00 3.38 -15.02
N SER A 774 15.17 2.20 -15.60
CA SER A 774 14.64 0.98 -15.01
C SER A 774 15.38 0.53 -13.72
N GLY A 775 14.98 -0.61 -13.14
CA GLY A 775 15.48 -1.04 -11.83
C GLY A 775 15.71 -2.55 -11.71
N LYS A 776 16.75 -2.93 -10.95
CA LYS A 776 16.99 -4.32 -10.53
C LYS A 776 16.57 -4.52 -9.07
N ASN A 777 15.26 -4.51 -8.84
CA ASN A 777 14.71 -4.38 -7.50
C ASN A 777 14.66 -5.71 -6.74
N ALA A 778 14.79 -5.63 -5.42
CA ALA A 778 14.77 -6.79 -4.53
C ALA A 778 13.86 -6.59 -3.31
N MET A 779 13.23 -7.68 -2.87
CA MET A 779 12.58 -7.77 -1.56
C MET A 779 13.44 -8.63 -0.62
N ILE A 780 13.82 -8.07 0.54
CA ILE A 780 14.47 -8.81 1.62
C ILE A 780 13.38 -9.40 2.52
N ILE A 781 13.46 -10.70 2.80
CA ILE A 781 12.49 -11.39 3.66
C ILE A 781 13.26 -11.99 4.84
N THR A 782 13.01 -11.43 6.04
CA THR A 782 13.71 -11.82 7.26
C THR A 782 12.98 -12.92 8.02
N PRO A 783 13.62 -13.61 8.98
CA PRO A 783 12.96 -14.64 9.78
C PRO A 783 11.84 -14.13 10.70
N SER A 784 11.73 -12.82 10.91
CA SER A 784 10.65 -12.19 11.68
C SER A 784 9.42 -11.83 10.82
N ALA A 785 9.52 -11.98 9.50
CA ALA A 785 8.44 -11.68 8.57
C ALA A 785 7.21 -12.59 8.75
N ASP A 786 6.05 -12.06 8.36
CA ASP A 786 4.89 -12.87 8.03
C ASP A 786 5.08 -13.50 6.64
N LEU A 787 5.32 -14.81 6.59
CA LEU A 787 5.68 -15.49 5.35
C LEU A 787 4.53 -15.52 4.34
N ASP A 788 3.28 -15.61 4.80
CA ASP A 788 2.12 -15.67 3.89
C ASP A 788 1.96 -14.31 3.17
N LEU A 789 2.02 -13.21 3.93
CA LEU A 789 2.00 -11.86 3.37
C LEU A 789 3.21 -11.59 2.47
N ALA A 790 4.40 -11.99 2.91
CA ALA A 790 5.62 -11.83 2.11
C ALA A 790 5.57 -12.57 0.77
N VAL A 791 4.97 -13.77 0.72
CA VAL A 791 4.76 -14.50 -0.54
C VAL A 791 3.75 -13.77 -1.42
N ALA A 792 2.59 -13.38 -0.88
CA ALA A 792 1.55 -12.68 -1.63
C ALA A 792 2.10 -11.38 -2.27
N ASP A 793 2.83 -10.58 -1.50
CA ASP A 793 3.45 -9.35 -1.96
C ASP A 793 4.57 -9.58 -2.97
N LEU A 794 5.38 -10.62 -2.77
CA LEU A 794 6.45 -10.99 -3.69
C LEU A 794 5.92 -11.45 -5.05
N VAL A 795 4.89 -12.31 -5.07
CA VAL A 795 4.25 -12.80 -6.31
C VAL A 795 3.65 -11.63 -7.08
N ARG A 796 2.85 -10.78 -6.40
CA ARG A 796 2.26 -9.58 -7.00
C ARG A 796 3.32 -8.62 -7.56
N SER A 797 4.39 -8.38 -6.79
CA SER A 797 5.47 -7.47 -7.20
C SER A 797 6.33 -8.03 -8.34
N ALA A 798 6.51 -9.34 -8.41
CA ALA A 798 7.35 -9.98 -9.42
C ALA A 798 6.62 -10.16 -10.77
N PHE A 799 5.32 -10.46 -10.73
CA PHE A 799 4.58 -10.94 -11.91
C PHE A 799 3.42 -10.05 -12.36
N GLY A 800 3.02 -9.04 -11.57
CA GLY A 800 2.07 -8.02 -12.02
C GLY A 800 2.54 -7.38 -13.33
N HIS A 801 1.62 -7.28 -14.30
CA HIS A 801 1.93 -6.89 -15.68
C HIS A 801 3.09 -7.69 -16.33
N ALA A 802 3.12 -9.00 -16.07
CA ALA A 802 4.17 -9.94 -16.52
C ALA A 802 5.59 -9.52 -16.11
N GLY A 803 5.74 -8.84 -14.98
CA GLY A 803 7.05 -8.35 -14.51
C GLY A 803 7.62 -7.19 -15.35
N GLN A 804 6.82 -6.59 -16.23
CA GLN A 804 7.21 -5.47 -17.09
C GLN A 804 7.05 -4.12 -16.39
N LYS A 805 7.49 -4.04 -15.13
CA LYS A 805 7.49 -2.81 -14.35
C LYS A 805 8.91 -2.45 -14.01
N CYS A 806 9.28 -1.17 -14.13
CA CYS A 806 10.57 -0.68 -13.64
C CYS A 806 10.74 -0.98 -12.14
N SER A 807 9.64 -1.04 -11.38
CA SER A 807 9.56 -1.39 -9.96
C SER A 807 9.40 -2.88 -9.65
N ALA A 808 9.33 -3.77 -10.65
CA ALA A 808 9.03 -5.19 -10.39
C ALA A 808 10.12 -5.85 -9.52
N ALA A 809 9.71 -6.75 -8.62
CA ALA A 809 10.62 -7.52 -7.79
C ALA A 809 11.31 -8.60 -8.63
N SER A 810 12.50 -8.29 -9.15
CA SER A 810 13.33 -9.24 -9.89
C SER A 810 14.05 -10.23 -8.97
N LEU A 811 14.25 -9.85 -7.70
CA LEU A 811 15.01 -10.62 -6.73
C LEU A 811 14.25 -10.75 -5.40
N ALA A 812 14.33 -11.93 -4.80
CA ALA A 812 14.00 -12.15 -3.40
C ALA A 812 15.27 -12.57 -2.64
N ILE A 813 15.60 -11.86 -1.57
CA ILE A 813 16.78 -12.16 -0.75
C ILE A 813 16.30 -12.71 0.59
N LEU A 814 16.41 -14.03 0.75
CA LEU A 814 15.94 -14.72 1.95
C LEU A 814 17.04 -14.74 3.00
N VAL A 815 16.73 -14.23 4.20
CA VAL A 815 17.71 -14.09 5.29
C VAL A 815 17.70 -15.31 6.21
N GLY A 816 18.89 -15.84 6.49
CA GLY A 816 19.12 -16.88 7.49
C GLY A 816 18.25 -18.13 7.24
N PRO A 817 17.47 -18.60 8.21
CA PRO A 817 16.69 -19.84 8.08
C PRO A 817 15.58 -19.79 7.01
N VAL A 818 15.09 -18.60 6.60
CA VAL A 818 14.04 -18.48 5.58
C VAL A 818 14.46 -19.11 4.26
N GLY A 819 15.74 -19.01 3.89
CA GLY A 819 16.26 -19.64 2.66
C GLY A 819 16.21 -21.17 2.63
N ARG A 820 15.86 -21.82 3.75
CA ARG A 820 15.65 -23.27 3.85
C ARG A 820 14.21 -23.63 4.24
N SER A 821 13.32 -22.63 4.32
CA SER A 821 11.92 -22.85 4.67
C SER A 821 11.20 -23.58 3.54
N LYS A 822 10.72 -24.79 3.85
CA LYS A 822 9.89 -25.58 2.92
C LYS A 822 8.51 -24.94 2.71
N ARG A 823 7.97 -24.30 3.75
CA ARG A 823 6.68 -23.61 3.69
C ARG A 823 6.75 -22.45 2.70
N PHE A 824 7.75 -21.57 2.86
CA PHE A 824 7.95 -20.43 1.97
C PHE A 824 8.10 -20.87 0.51
N ALA A 825 8.98 -21.84 0.24
CA ALA A 825 9.19 -22.34 -1.11
C ALA A 825 7.94 -23.00 -1.72
N ARG A 826 7.17 -23.76 -0.93
CA ARG A 826 5.92 -24.37 -1.38
C ARG A 826 4.87 -23.31 -1.70
N GLN A 827 4.60 -22.38 -0.79
CA GLN A 827 3.58 -21.35 -0.99
C GLN A 827 3.92 -20.44 -2.17
N LEU A 828 5.18 -20.02 -2.29
CA LEU A 828 5.63 -19.22 -3.42
C LEU A 828 5.43 -19.96 -4.75
N ALA A 829 5.74 -21.26 -4.79
CA ALA A 829 5.56 -22.04 -5.99
C ALA A 829 4.08 -22.29 -6.33
N ASP A 830 3.26 -22.56 -5.32
CA ASP A 830 1.81 -22.77 -5.45
C ASP A 830 1.12 -21.51 -5.98
N ALA A 831 1.34 -20.38 -5.31
CA ALA A 831 0.78 -19.08 -5.70
C ALA A 831 1.20 -18.68 -7.12
N THR A 832 2.46 -18.89 -7.49
CA THR A 832 2.95 -18.51 -8.83
C THR A 832 2.38 -19.40 -9.94
N ARG A 833 2.18 -20.71 -9.69
CA ARG A 833 1.59 -21.63 -10.68
C ARG A 833 0.10 -21.36 -10.91
N SER A 834 -0.54 -20.76 -9.92
CA SER A 834 -1.98 -20.49 -9.84
C SER A 834 -2.40 -19.22 -10.56
N LEU A 835 -1.44 -18.35 -10.92
CA LEU A 835 -1.71 -17.14 -11.69
C LEU A 835 -2.34 -17.46 -13.05
N HIS A 836 -3.45 -16.79 -13.35
CA HIS A 836 -4.12 -16.88 -14.65
C HIS A 836 -3.38 -16.03 -15.68
N VAL A 837 -2.72 -16.69 -16.62
CA VAL A 837 -2.00 -16.04 -17.73
C VAL A 837 -2.89 -16.03 -18.95
N GLY A 838 -3.28 -14.84 -19.40
CA GLY A 838 -4.26 -14.68 -20.48
C GLY A 838 -4.16 -13.32 -21.17
N TRP A 839 -4.85 -13.19 -22.30
CA TRP A 839 -5.06 -11.90 -22.95
C TRP A 839 -6.09 -11.09 -22.16
N PRO A 840 -6.04 -9.74 -22.17
CA PRO A 840 -6.93 -8.93 -21.35
C PRO A 840 -8.42 -8.99 -21.76
N ALA A 841 -8.75 -9.60 -22.90
CA ALA A 841 -10.13 -9.93 -23.25
C ALA A 841 -10.71 -11.08 -22.40
N ASP A 842 -9.85 -11.93 -21.83
CA ASP A 842 -10.24 -12.88 -20.79
C ASP A 842 -10.33 -12.15 -19.45
N PRO A 843 -11.52 -12.04 -18.83
CA PRO A 843 -11.68 -11.32 -17.57
C PRO A 843 -10.94 -12.00 -16.41
N LEU A 844 -10.63 -13.30 -16.50
CA LEU A 844 -9.84 -14.02 -15.50
C LEU A 844 -8.34 -13.70 -15.57
N ALA A 845 -7.86 -13.02 -16.62
CA ALA A 845 -6.44 -12.78 -16.80
C ALA A 845 -5.84 -11.87 -15.70
N GLU A 846 -4.88 -12.41 -14.96
CA GLU A 846 -4.11 -11.70 -13.94
C GLU A 846 -2.74 -11.25 -14.47
N VAL A 847 -2.17 -12.07 -15.36
CA VAL A 847 -0.88 -11.82 -16.01
C VAL A 847 -1.07 -11.76 -17.51
N GLY A 848 -0.91 -10.57 -18.07
CA GLY A 848 -0.97 -10.32 -19.51
C GLY A 848 0.25 -10.84 -20.28
N PRO A 849 0.30 -10.64 -21.60
CA PRO A 849 1.45 -10.95 -22.43
C PRO A 849 2.65 -10.05 -22.12
N VAL A 850 3.86 -10.53 -22.42
CA VAL A 850 4.98 -9.62 -22.64
C VAL A 850 4.74 -8.78 -23.90
N ILE A 851 5.27 -7.56 -23.99
CA ILE A 851 4.95 -6.61 -25.06
C ILE A 851 5.37 -7.11 -26.45
N GLU A 852 6.42 -7.90 -26.50
CA GLU A 852 7.00 -8.46 -27.71
C GLU A 852 7.51 -9.86 -27.42
N ARG A 853 7.62 -10.69 -28.45
CA ARG A 853 8.18 -12.04 -28.32
C ARG A 853 9.58 -11.95 -27.69
N PRO A 854 9.87 -12.66 -26.58
CA PRO A 854 11.15 -12.55 -25.90
C PRO A 854 12.34 -12.80 -26.82
N GLN A 855 13.31 -11.89 -26.75
CA GLN A 855 14.58 -11.96 -27.46
C GLN A 855 15.72 -11.52 -26.53
N GLY A 856 16.97 -11.77 -26.93
CA GLY A 856 18.16 -11.29 -26.22
C GLY A 856 18.16 -11.62 -24.73
N LYS A 857 18.25 -10.58 -23.89
CA LYS A 857 18.34 -10.73 -22.43
C LYS A 857 17.11 -11.41 -21.81
N LEU A 858 15.90 -11.09 -22.27
CA LEU A 858 14.68 -11.67 -21.70
C LEU A 858 14.54 -13.14 -22.12
N ALA A 859 14.82 -13.48 -23.37
CA ALA A 859 14.83 -14.87 -23.82
C ALA A 859 15.82 -15.72 -22.98
N TRP A 860 17.04 -15.22 -22.77
CA TRP A 860 18.03 -15.87 -21.91
C TRP A 860 17.50 -16.07 -20.48
N ALA A 861 16.89 -15.03 -19.89
CA ALA A 861 16.34 -15.09 -18.54
C ALA A 861 15.11 -16.00 -18.42
N LEU A 862 14.48 -16.39 -19.52
CA LEU A 862 13.37 -17.34 -19.52
C LEU A 862 13.82 -18.79 -19.79
N THR A 863 14.97 -19.00 -20.45
CA THR A 863 15.37 -20.36 -20.91
C THR A 863 16.64 -20.91 -20.30
N GLU A 864 17.61 -20.05 -19.93
CA GLU A 864 18.97 -20.47 -19.54
C GLU A 864 19.23 -20.25 -18.05
N LEU A 865 19.89 -21.19 -17.36
CA LEU A 865 20.35 -21.02 -15.97
C LEU A 865 21.87 -20.76 -15.94
N GLU A 866 22.35 -20.08 -14.89
CA GLU A 866 23.79 -19.84 -14.67
C GLU A 866 24.33 -20.58 -13.44
N GLY A 867 25.53 -21.18 -13.54
CA GLY A 867 26.19 -21.81 -12.39
C GLY A 867 25.35 -22.93 -11.75
N ASP A 868 25.13 -22.81 -10.44
CA ASP A 868 24.35 -23.75 -9.64
C ASP A 868 22.85 -23.39 -9.53
N GLU A 869 22.37 -22.44 -10.35
CA GLU A 869 20.96 -22.05 -10.38
C GLU A 869 20.06 -23.23 -10.78
N GLN A 870 18.86 -23.27 -10.21
CA GLN A 870 17.83 -24.25 -10.55
C GLN A 870 16.47 -23.58 -10.73
N TRP A 871 15.62 -24.17 -11.56
CA TRP A 871 14.22 -23.75 -11.66
C TRP A 871 13.42 -24.34 -10.49
N LEU A 872 12.89 -23.47 -9.63
CA LEU A 872 11.76 -23.83 -8.76
C LEU A 872 10.47 -23.93 -9.59
N ILE A 873 10.29 -23.00 -10.53
CA ILE A 873 9.29 -23.04 -11.60
C ILE A 873 9.99 -22.65 -12.89
N LYS A 874 9.94 -23.53 -13.89
CA LYS A 874 10.49 -23.22 -15.21
C LYS A 874 9.46 -22.40 -16.00
N PRO A 875 9.81 -21.22 -16.54
CA PRO A 875 8.93 -20.48 -17.44
C PRO A 875 8.56 -21.30 -18.67
N ALA A 876 7.36 -21.08 -19.20
CA ALA A 876 6.90 -21.70 -20.44
C ALA A 876 5.98 -20.75 -21.20
N VAL A 877 6.02 -20.79 -22.53
CA VAL A 877 5.00 -20.16 -23.37
C VAL A 877 3.67 -20.86 -23.10
N SER A 878 2.57 -20.11 -23.06
CA SER A 878 1.22 -20.71 -22.98
C SER A 878 0.93 -21.54 -24.24
N ASP A 879 0.39 -22.74 -24.07
CA ASP A 879 0.28 -23.75 -25.15
C ASP A 879 -0.56 -23.26 -26.35
N ASP A 880 -1.51 -22.33 -26.11
CA ASP A 880 -2.46 -21.82 -27.10
C ASP A 880 -2.13 -20.42 -27.65
N ASP A 881 -0.91 -19.91 -27.45
CA ASP A 881 -0.51 -18.57 -27.93
C ASP A 881 0.41 -18.61 -29.18
N PRO A 882 -0.12 -18.41 -30.40
CA PRO A 882 0.69 -18.39 -31.61
C PRO A 882 1.65 -17.19 -31.69
N THR A 883 1.43 -16.15 -30.89
CA THR A 883 2.30 -14.96 -30.87
C THR A 883 3.60 -15.21 -30.08
N GLY A 884 3.59 -16.18 -29.16
CA GLY A 884 4.71 -16.49 -28.27
C GLY A 884 4.98 -15.41 -27.20
N ARG A 885 3.97 -14.61 -26.87
CA ARG A 885 4.03 -13.48 -25.93
C ARG A 885 3.41 -13.79 -24.55
N LEU A 886 2.50 -14.76 -24.46
CA LEU A 886 1.97 -15.23 -23.17
C LEU A 886 2.95 -16.22 -22.55
N TRP A 887 3.56 -15.82 -21.43
CA TRP A 887 4.52 -16.63 -20.69
C TRP A 887 4.03 -16.89 -19.28
N ARG A 888 3.99 -18.18 -18.91
CA ARG A 888 3.85 -18.61 -17.53
C ARG A 888 5.09 -18.19 -16.75
N PRO A 889 4.93 -17.56 -15.58
CA PRO A 889 6.08 -17.06 -14.82
C PRO A 889 7.05 -18.15 -14.38
N GLY A 890 8.31 -17.78 -14.13
CA GLY A 890 9.29 -18.69 -13.57
C GLY A 890 10.08 -18.14 -12.41
N ILE A 891 10.65 -19.06 -11.64
CA ILE A 891 11.40 -18.76 -10.42
C ILE A 891 12.69 -19.56 -10.42
N ARG A 892 13.81 -18.84 -10.29
CA ARG A 892 15.16 -19.38 -10.11
C ARG A 892 15.51 -19.42 -8.64
N VAL A 893 16.20 -20.47 -8.22
CA VAL A 893 16.82 -20.57 -6.90
C VAL A 893 18.32 -20.72 -7.05
N GLY A 894 19.08 -20.18 -6.10
CA GLY A 894 20.55 -20.28 -6.11
C GLY A 894 21.24 -19.18 -6.92
N VAL A 895 20.55 -18.06 -7.17
CA VAL A 895 21.14 -16.89 -7.85
C VAL A 895 22.32 -16.39 -7.03
N GLN A 896 23.50 -16.34 -7.65
CA GLN A 896 24.74 -16.00 -6.96
C GLN A 896 25.01 -14.48 -6.99
N PRO A 897 25.63 -13.92 -5.93
CA PRO A 897 26.10 -12.54 -5.94
C PRO A 897 27.03 -12.27 -7.14
N GLY A 898 26.71 -11.25 -7.92
CA GLY A 898 27.49 -10.85 -9.11
C GLY A 898 27.25 -11.69 -10.37
N SER A 899 26.38 -12.71 -10.31
CA SER A 899 25.89 -13.41 -11.50
C SER A 899 25.18 -12.45 -12.46
N ARG A 900 25.03 -12.87 -13.71
CA ARG A 900 24.26 -12.10 -14.69
C ARG A 900 22.83 -11.87 -14.24
N PHE A 901 22.20 -12.88 -13.62
CA PHE A 901 20.82 -12.72 -13.14
C PHE A 901 20.72 -11.71 -11.98
N HIS A 902 21.74 -11.61 -11.14
CA HIS A 902 21.78 -10.64 -10.05
C HIS A 902 21.90 -9.19 -10.56
N THR A 903 22.73 -8.94 -11.57
CA THR A 903 23.13 -7.58 -11.96
C THR A 903 22.40 -7.02 -13.19
N GLU A 904 21.88 -7.86 -14.09
CA GLU A 904 21.18 -7.44 -15.31
C GLU A 904 19.66 -7.46 -15.14
N GLU A 905 18.99 -6.42 -15.62
CA GLU A 905 17.53 -6.32 -15.61
C GLU A 905 16.89 -6.90 -16.88
N PHE A 906 15.91 -7.79 -16.73
CA PHE A 906 15.31 -8.55 -17.84
C PHE A 906 13.92 -8.09 -18.27
N PHE A 907 13.17 -7.40 -17.40
CA PHE A 907 11.87 -6.82 -17.72
C PHE A 907 10.83 -7.85 -18.23
N GLY A 908 10.59 -8.89 -17.43
CA GLY A 908 9.63 -9.95 -17.76
C GLY A 908 9.36 -10.89 -16.59
N PRO A 909 8.57 -11.97 -16.78
CA PRO A 909 7.95 -12.71 -15.69
C PRO A 909 8.89 -13.76 -15.09
N VAL A 910 10.03 -13.31 -14.55
CA VAL A 910 11.05 -14.17 -13.93
C VAL A 910 11.58 -13.56 -12.62
N LEU A 911 11.54 -14.37 -11.56
CA LEU A 911 12.04 -14.04 -10.23
C LEU A 911 13.30 -14.85 -9.91
N GLY A 912 14.30 -14.23 -9.29
CA GLY A 912 15.48 -14.92 -8.76
C GLY A 912 15.55 -14.91 -7.25
N ILE A 913 15.80 -16.07 -6.65
CA ILE A 913 15.95 -16.20 -5.20
C ILE A 913 17.44 -16.30 -4.84
N MET A 914 17.85 -15.38 -3.98
CA MET A 914 19.16 -15.33 -3.34
C MET A 914 19.04 -15.69 -1.87
N HIS A 915 20.16 -16.15 -1.28
CA HIS A 915 20.26 -16.41 0.15
C HIS A 915 21.33 -15.52 0.78
N ALA A 916 21.00 -14.92 1.92
CA ALA A 916 21.94 -14.17 2.74
C ALA A 916 21.97 -14.72 4.17
N PRO A 917 23.14 -14.85 4.82
CA PRO A 917 23.22 -15.35 6.20
C PRO A 917 22.69 -14.34 7.23
N THR A 918 22.79 -13.04 6.95
CA THR A 918 22.38 -11.94 7.84
C THR A 918 21.71 -10.82 7.04
N LEU A 919 21.03 -9.91 7.75
CA LEU A 919 20.37 -8.75 7.14
C LEU A 919 21.40 -7.78 6.54
N GLU A 920 22.54 -7.56 7.18
CA GLU A 920 23.62 -6.70 6.67
C GLU A 920 24.09 -7.21 5.31
N ARG A 921 24.33 -8.52 5.20
CA ARG A 921 24.73 -9.11 3.93
C ARG A 921 23.61 -9.03 2.90
N ALA A 922 22.35 -9.16 3.30
CA ALA A 922 21.22 -9.00 2.39
C ALA A 922 21.13 -7.56 1.83
N ILE A 923 21.35 -6.54 2.67
CA ILE A 923 21.42 -5.14 2.27
C ILE A 923 22.58 -4.91 1.30
N GLU A 924 23.76 -5.49 1.58
CA GLU A 924 24.90 -5.42 0.66
C GLU A 924 24.57 -6.00 -0.71
N LEU A 925 23.87 -7.14 -0.77
CA LEU A 925 23.44 -7.75 -2.03
C LEU A 925 22.41 -6.87 -2.75
N GLN A 926 21.39 -6.37 -2.04
CA GLN A 926 20.38 -5.47 -2.59
C GLN A 926 21.02 -4.18 -3.17
N ASN A 927 22.07 -3.67 -2.54
CA ASN A 927 22.78 -2.46 -2.98
C ASN A 927 23.84 -2.73 -4.06
N ALA A 928 24.25 -3.99 -4.28
CA ALA A 928 25.35 -4.35 -5.18
C ALA A 928 24.97 -4.32 -6.68
N VAL A 929 23.75 -3.91 -7.01
CA VAL A 929 23.32 -3.62 -8.38
C VAL A 929 23.56 -2.16 -8.74
N GLU A 930 23.70 -1.86 -10.03
CA GLU A 930 23.93 -0.48 -10.52
C GLU A 930 22.69 0.42 -10.41
N TYR A 931 21.56 -0.14 -10.01
CA TYR A 931 20.24 0.49 -9.92
C TYR A 931 19.84 0.75 -8.47
N GLY A 932 18.85 1.63 -8.28
CA GLY A 932 18.37 2.04 -6.97
C GLY A 932 16.95 2.59 -7.02
N LEU A 933 16.03 1.88 -7.66
CA LEU A 933 14.65 2.32 -7.85
C LEU A 933 13.75 1.95 -6.68
N THR A 934 13.30 0.69 -6.59
CA THR A 934 12.48 0.20 -5.48
C THR A 934 13.23 -0.84 -4.64
N ALA A 935 12.95 -0.87 -3.34
CA ALA A 935 13.49 -1.85 -2.41
C ALA A 935 12.44 -2.23 -1.36
N GLY A 936 12.30 -3.52 -1.09
CA GLY A 936 11.34 -4.05 -0.12
C GLY A 936 11.99 -4.72 1.08
N LEU A 937 11.35 -4.63 2.24
CA LEU A 937 11.68 -5.38 3.45
C LEU A 937 10.41 -5.97 4.08
N HIS A 938 10.38 -7.28 4.29
CA HIS A 938 9.43 -7.92 5.20
C HIS A 938 10.11 -8.26 6.52
N THR A 939 9.62 -7.65 7.61
CA THR A 939 10.13 -7.80 8.98
C THR A 939 9.07 -7.40 10.00
N GLN A 940 9.12 -7.97 11.21
CA GLN A 940 8.38 -7.48 12.39
C GLN A 940 9.35 -7.00 13.50
N ASP A 941 10.60 -6.74 13.13
CA ASP A 941 11.65 -6.27 14.02
C ASP A 941 12.04 -4.81 13.72
N PRO A 942 11.73 -3.85 14.62
CA PRO A 942 12.12 -2.46 14.46
C PRO A 942 13.64 -2.26 14.35
N ALA A 943 14.46 -3.13 14.95
CA ALA A 943 15.91 -3.03 14.81
C ALA A 943 16.36 -3.40 13.38
N GLU A 944 15.71 -4.40 12.76
CA GLU A 944 15.93 -4.74 11.35
C GLU A 944 15.50 -3.59 10.44
N LEU A 945 14.34 -2.98 10.73
CA LEU A 945 13.84 -1.80 10.01
C LEU A 945 14.83 -0.63 10.09
N ALA A 946 15.30 -0.29 11.29
CA ALA A 946 16.23 0.83 11.50
C ALA A 946 17.54 0.64 10.72
N LEU A 947 18.12 -0.57 10.81
CA LEU A 947 19.33 -0.92 10.08
C LEU A 947 19.13 -0.84 8.56
N TRP A 948 18.00 -1.33 8.07
CA TRP A 948 17.69 -1.31 6.65
C TRP A 948 17.47 0.12 6.13
N LEU A 949 16.67 0.94 6.81
CA LEU A 949 16.40 2.34 6.44
C LEU A 949 17.65 3.23 6.43
N ASP A 950 18.65 2.91 7.25
CA ASP A 950 19.92 3.64 7.28
C ASP A 950 20.82 3.31 6.08
N ARG A 951 20.83 2.05 5.64
CA ARG A 951 21.85 1.53 4.71
C ARG A 951 21.33 1.22 3.30
N VAL A 952 20.03 1.06 3.09
CA VAL A 952 19.45 0.76 1.77
C VAL A 952 19.65 1.92 0.79
N GLN A 953 20.00 1.62 -0.46
CA GLN A 953 20.28 2.61 -1.50
C GLN A 953 19.25 2.53 -2.63
N ALA A 954 18.03 2.96 -2.35
CA ALA A 954 16.96 3.07 -3.33
C ALA A 954 16.07 4.29 -3.08
N GLY A 955 15.43 4.81 -4.12
CA GLY A 955 14.56 5.97 -4.03
C GLY A 955 13.19 5.68 -3.41
N ASN A 956 12.63 4.49 -3.61
CA ASN A 956 11.32 4.09 -3.08
C ASN A 956 11.46 2.85 -2.20
N LEU A 957 11.10 2.98 -0.93
CA LEU A 957 11.24 1.96 0.10
C LEU A 957 9.86 1.47 0.54
N TYR A 958 9.70 0.16 0.66
CA TYR A 958 8.43 -0.47 1.05
C TYR A 958 8.66 -1.50 2.15
N VAL A 959 7.82 -1.47 3.19
CA VAL A 959 7.96 -2.34 4.36
C VAL A 959 6.64 -3.07 4.64
N ASN A 960 6.70 -4.40 4.68
CA ASN A 960 5.56 -5.30 4.88
C ASN A 960 4.42 -5.13 3.86
N ARG A 961 4.78 -4.76 2.62
CA ARG A 961 3.90 -4.64 1.46
C ARG A 961 4.68 -4.85 0.16
N GLY A 962 3.96 -5.03 -0.95
CA GLY A 962 4.52 -5.05 -2.29
C GLY A 962 5.26 -3.75 -2.67
N ILE A 963 6.23 -3.86 -3.59
CA ILE A 963 7.14 -2.77 -3.99
C ILE A 963 6.72 -2.04 -5.28
N THR A 964 5.52 -2.35 -5.79
CA THR A 964 4.93 -1.78 -7.01
C THR A 964 3.65 -1.01 -6.70
N GLY A 965 3.13 -0.24 -7.66
CA GLY A 965 1.89 0.52 -7.48
C GLY A 965 2.09 1.75 -6.60
N ALA A 966 3.13 2.53 -6.90
CA ALA A 966 3.35 3.81 -6.26
C ALA A 966 2.20 4.76 -6.60
N ILE A 967 1.63 5.41 -5.59
CA ILE A 967 0.53 6.35 -5.75
C ILE A 967 1.09 7.77 -5.68
N VAL A 968 0.71 8.63 -6.62
CA VAL A 968 1.09 10.05 -6.67
C VAL A 968 0.90 10.71 -5.30
N GLN A 969 1.85 11.56 -4.91
CA GLN A 969 1.97 12.14 -3.57
C GLN A 969 2.30 11.14 -2.47
N ARG A 970 1.61 10.00 -2.35
CA ARG A 970 1.82 9.05 -1.25
C ARG A 970 3.23 8.46 -1.32
N GLN A 971 3.63 7.94 -2.48
CA GLN A 971 4.98 7.42 -2.69
C GLN A 971 5.58 8.05 -3.96
N PRO A 972 6.02 9.32 -3.93
CA PRO A 972 6.63 9.96 -5.10
C PRO A 972 7.69 9.05 -5.71
N PHE A 973 7.62 8.86 -7.02
CA PHE A 973 8.29 7.76 -7.68
C PHE A 973 9.55 8.22 -8.42
N GLY A 974 10.67 7.56 -8.17
CA GLY A 974 11.93 7.80 -8.86
C GLY A 974 13.12 7.23 -8.13
N GLY A 975 14.18 6.90 -8.86
CA GLY A 975 15.30 6.11 -8.35
C GLY A 975 16.59 6.88 -8.07
N TRP A 976 17.57 6.17 -7.54
CA TRP A 976 18.97 6.60 -7.41
C TRP A 976 19.86 5.80 -8.38
N LYS A 977 21.16 6.14 -8.43
CA LYS A 977 22.14 5.47 -9.31
C LYS A 977 21.66 5.46 -10.77
N ARG A 978 21.80 4.36 -11.51
CA ARG A 978 21.35 4.24 -12.91
C ARG A 978 19.84 4.11 -13.10
N SER A 979 19.04 4.28 -12.05
CA SER A 979 17.58 4.36 -12.16
C SER A 979 17.09 5.79 -12.40
N SER A 980 17.97 6.79 -12.39
CA SER A 980 17.63 8.16 -12.73
C SER A 980 18.79 8.86 -13.46
N VAL A 981 18.48 9.73 -14.42
CA VAL A 981 19.43 10.60 -15.12
C VAL A 981 19.00 12.04 -14.97
N GLY A 982 19.96 12.90 -14.61
CA GLY A 982 19.72 14.31 -14.30
C GLY A 982 19.48 14.56 -12.81
N PRO A 983 18.74 15.62 -12.45
CA PRO A 983 18.56 16.04 -11.05
C PRO A 983 17.87 15.03 -10.12
N GLY A 984 17.12 14.06 -10.66
CA GLY A 984 16.51 12.97 -9.89
C GLY A 984 15.38 13.37 -8.95
N ALA A 985 14.59 14.40 -9.32
CA ALA A 985 13.34 14.73 -8.65
C ALA A 985 12.26 13.70 -9.02
N LYS A 986 11.48 13.25 -8.04
CA LYS A 986 10.51 12.16 -8.24
C LYS A 986 9.24 12.62 -8.95
N ALA A 987 8.76 11.82 -9.89
CA ALA A 987 7.43 12.00 -10.49
C ALA A 987 6.36 11.91 -9.39
N GLY A 988 5.34 12.77 -9.48
CA GLY A 988 4.30 12.88 -8.45
C GLY A 988 4.81 13.41 -7.10
N GLY A 989 6.03 13.94 -7.07
CA GLY A 989 6.68 14.56 -5.91
C GLY A 989 6.77 16.08 -5.98
N PRO A 990 7.12 16.74 -4.86
CA PRO A 990 7.02 18.19 -4.72
C PRO A 990 8.01 18.98 -5.58
N ASN A 991 9.06 18.35 -6.11
CA ASN A 991 10.11 19.04 -6.87
C ASN A 991 10.11 18.74 -8.37
N TYR A 992 9.21 17.88 -8.88
CA TYR A 992 9.26 17.46 -10.28
C TYR A 992 9.18 18.64 -11.26
N LEU A 993 8.26 19.57 -11.01
CA LEU A 993 8.07 20.75 -11.87
C LEU A 993 9.25 21.75 -11.80
N ILE A 994 9.99 21.78 -10.69
CA ILE A 994 11.11 22.70 -10.48
C ILE A 994 12.23 22.46 -11.51
N GLY A 995 12.41 21.20 -11.93
CA GLY A 995 13.42 20.79 -12.92
C GLY A 995 13.01 21.00 -14.38
N LEU A 996 11.77 21.40 -14.65
CA LEU A 996 11.22 21.58 -16.01
C LEU A 996 11.41 22.99 -16.57
N GLY A 997 12.28 23.78 -15.94
CA GLY A 997 12.66 25.12 -16.35
C GLY A 997 14.01 25.50 -15.77
N SER A 998 14.29 26.80 -15.75
CA SER A 998 15.44 27.38 -15.06
C SER A 998 14.97 28.39 -14.03
N TRP A 999 15.85 28.74 -13.10
CA TRP A 999 15.58 29.74 -12.06
C TRP A 999 16.55 30.90 -12.21
N ARG A 1000 16.06 32.12 -12.06
CA ARG A 1000 16.89 33.34 -11.97
C ARG A 1000 16.86 33.92 -10.58
N SER A 1001 17.94 34.59 -10.16
CA SER A 1001 17.91 35.32 -8.91
C SER A 1001 16.96 36.50 -9.03
N SER A 1002 15.99 36.60 -8.11
CA SER A 1002 15.18 37.81 -7.95
C SER A 1002 15.75 38.64 -6.81
N GLY A 1003 15.74 39.97 -6.93
CA GLY A 1003 16.33 40.89 -5.94
C GLY A 1003 15.87 40.61 -4.50
N SER A 1004 16.77 40.80 -3.54
CA SER A 1004 16.46 40.62 -2.12
C SER A 1004 15.35 41.59 -1.69
N GLY A 1005 14.33 41.13 -0.97
CA GLY A 1005 13.28 41.98 -0.39
C GLY A 1005 13.83 43.08 0.54
N THR A 1006 12.95 43.78 1.27
CA THR A 1006 13.33 44.93 2.14
C THR A 1006 14.56 44.66 3.04
N VAL A 1007 15.47 45.63 3.12
CA VAL A 1007 16.73 45.54 3.90
C VAL A 1007 16.40 45.35 5.38
N SER A 1008 17.01 44.36 6.03
CA SER A 1008 16.77 44.08 7.44
C SER A 1008 17.33 45.21 8.32
N SER A 1009 16.59 45.62 9.34
CA SER A 1009 17.05 46.60 10.33
C SER A 1009 18.09 46.04 11.32
N THR A 1010 18.42 44.74 11.21
CA THR A 1010 19.37 44.03 12.09
C THR A 1010 20.32 43.13 11.30
N LEU A 1011 21.63 43.18 11.61
CA LEU A 1011 22.72 42.52 10.87
C LEU A 1011 23.30 41.27 11.58
N HIS A 1012 22.62 40.69 12.57
CA HIS A 1012 23.19 39.56 13.31
C HIS A 1012 22.97 38.20 12.60
N LEU A 1013 23.87 37.25 12.85
CA LEU A 1013 23.86 35.87 12.35
C LEU A 1013 23.22 34.87 13.35
N ARG A 1014 22.55 35.36 14.41
CA ARG A 1014 21.95 34.50 15.45
C ARG A 1014 20.92 33.55 14.85
N GLY A 1015 20.98 32.27 15.26
CA GLY A 1015 20.11 31.19 14.78
C GLY A 1015 20.67 30.39 13.59
N LEU A 1016 21.84 30.78 13.06
CA LEU A 1016 22.58 29.99 12.07
C LEU A 1016 23.60 29.06 12.75
N ASP A 1017 23.95 27.97 12.06
CA ASP A 1017 25.01 27.04 12.43
C ASP A 1017 26.34 27.80 12.62
N SER A 1018 27.13 27.44 13.63
CA SER A 1018 28.43 28.07 13.92
C SER A 1018 29.37 27.95 12.72
N ARG A 1019 29.38 26.80 12.03
CA ARG A 1019 30.18 26.57 10.82
C ARG A 1019 29.82 27.51 9.68
N ILE A 1020 28.53 27.79 9.52
CA ILE A 1020 28.02 28.74 8.51
C ILE A 1020 28.36 30.18 8.92
N THR A 1021 28.21 30.49 10.20
CA THR A 1021 28.54 31.80 10.78
C THR A 1021 30.03 32.12 10.60
N ASP A 1022 30.91 31.19 10.99
CA ASP A 1022 32.36 31.30 10.85
C ASP A 1022 32.78 31.47 9.39
N LEU A 1023 32.14 30.72 8.46
CA LEU A 1023 32.40 30.87 7.03
C LEU A 1023 32.00 32.26 6.52
N ILE A 1024 30.83 32.77 6.90
CA ILE A 1024 30.36 34.12 6.52
C ILE A 1024 31.26 35.21 7.11
N GLU A 1025 31.63 35.10 8.39
CA GLU A 1025 32.50 36.06 9.08
C GLU A 1025 33.92 36.06 8.49
N SER A 1026 34.46 34.89 8.15
CA SER A 1026 35.78 34.76 7.50
C SER A 1026 35.82 35.43 6.11
N ALA A 1027 34.68 35.48 5.42
CA ALA A 1027 34.53 36.09 4.10
C ALA A 1027 34.22 37.59 4.14
N GLN A 1028 33.68 38.11 5.26
CA GLN A 1028 33.24 39.50 5.40
C GLN A 1028 34.27 40.54 4.93
N PRO A 1029 35.58 40.43 5.23
CA PRO A 1029 36.57 41.41 4.77
C PRO A 1029 36.76 41.45 3.25
N SER A 1030 36.32 40.40 2.54
CA SER A 1030 36.48 40.24 1.09
C SER A 1030 35.19 40.57 0.31
N LEU A 1031 34.10 40.95 1.00
CA LEU A 1031 32.79 41.22 0.41
C LEU A 1031 32.36 42.68 0.64
N GLY A 1032 31.74 43.29 -0.38
CA GLY A 1032 30.99 44.54 -0.19
C GLY A 1032 29.72 44.31 0.66
N PHE A 1033 29.18 45.37 1.24
CA PHE A 1033 28.01 45.27 2.14
C PHE A 1033 26.81 44.56 1.50
N GLU A 1034 26.48 44.90 0.24
CA GLU A 1034 25.35 44.28 -0.47
C GLU A 1034 25.56 42.78 -0.69
N ALA A 1035 26.76 42.37 -1.10
CA ALA A 1035 27.13 40.98 -1.31
C ALA A 1035 27.11 40.18 0.01
N PHE A 1036 27.61 40.79 1.10
CA PHE A 1036 27.55 40.22 2.44
C PHE A 1036 26.10 40.05 2.94
N GLU A 1037 25.26 41.07 2.80
CA GLU A 1037 23.87 41.02 3.26
C GLU A 1037 23.04 40.02 2.44
N TRP A 1038 23.27 39.94 1.12
CA TRP A 1038 22.66 38.93 0.27
C TRP A 1038 23.06 37.50 0.69
N LEU A 1039 24.35 37.26 0.93
CA LEU A 1039 24.85 35.97 1.40
C LEU A 1039 24.25 35.59 2.76
N ARG A 1040 24.21 36.53 3.70
CA ARG A 1040 23.61 36.36 5.02
C ARG A 1040 22.13 35.98 4.93
N ARG A 1041 21.34 36.72 4.15
CA ARG A 1041 19.91 36.45 3.96
C ARG A 1041 19.66 35.10 3.31
N SER A 1042 20.51 34.72 2.38
CA SER A 1042 20.43 33.43 1.74
C SER A 1042 20.69 32.28 2.72
N ALA A 1043 21.65 32.44 3.63
CA ALA A 1043 21.88 31.48 4.72
C ALA A 1043 20.68 31.35 5.68
N LEU A 1044 19.96 32.46 5.94
CA LEU A 1044 18.70 32.43 6.69
C LEU A 1044 17.57 31.75 5.90
N ALA A 1045 17.50 31.97 4.59
CA ALA A 1045 16.54 31.28 3.73
C ALA A 1045 16.81 29.77 3.67
N ASP A 1046 18.07 29.34 3.66
CA ASP A 1046 18.46 27.94 3.79
C ASP A 1046 18.02 27.36 5.13
N ALA A 1047 18.16 28.13 6.23
CA ALA A 1047 17.67 27.72 7.54
C ALA A 1047 16.16 27.42 7.53
N LEU A 1048 15.37 28.32 6.95
CA LEU A 1048 13.92 28.19 6.87
C LEU A 1048 13.49 27.08 5.91
N ALA A 1049 14.16 26.94 4.77
CA ALA A 1049 13.87 25.85 3.82
C ALA A 1049 14.24 24.49 4.40
N TRP A 1050 15.33 24.41 5.18
CA TRP A 1050 15.71 23.20 5.90
C TRP A 1050 14.68 22.85 6.97
N ASP A 1051 14.37 23.80 7.84
CA ASP A 1051 13.40 23.62 8.93
C ASP A 1051 12.02 23.24 8.40
N ARG A 1052 11.57 23.87 7.32
CA ARG A 1052 10.24 23.60 6.79
C ARG A 1052 10.21 22.33 5.95
N GLU A 1053 11.15 22.14 5.01
CA GLU A 1053 11.06 21.14 3.95
C GLU A 1053 12.14 20.07 4.01
N PHE A 1054 13.42 20.44 3.88
CA PHE A 1054 14.48 19.47 3.58
C PHE A 1054 14.95 18.66 4.80
N GLY A 1055 14.86 19.25 5.99
CA GLY A 1055 15.22 18.61 7.27
C GLY A 1055 14.11 17.76 7.87
N GLN A 1056 12.94 17.69 7.21
CA GLN A 1056 11.75 17.04 7.74
C GLN A 1056 11.51 15.65 7.14
N VAL A 1057 10.97 14.76 7.97
CA VAL A 1057 10.32 13.52 7.53
C VAL A 1057 8.82 13.73 7.70
N ARG A 1058 8.08 13.69 6.60
CA ARG A 1058 6.63 13.99 6.60
C ARG A 1058 5.85 12.77 6.15
N ASP A 1059 4.85 12.34 6.92
CA ASP A 1059 3.77 11.54 6.34
C ASP A 1059 2.95 12.43 5.42
N VAL A 1060 3.05 12.21 4.12
CA VAL A 1060 2.38 13.06 3.13
C VAL A 1060 0.93 12.65 2.87
N SER A 1061 0.45 11.59 3.53
CA SER A 1061 -0.87 10.99 3.30
C SER A 1061 -1.77 10.92 4.53
N HIS A 1062 -1.19 10.76 5.74
CA HIS A 1062 -1.91 10.59 7.01
C HIS A 1062 -3.02 9.53 6.96
N LEU A 1063 -2.77 8.37 6.31
CA LEU A 1063 -3.79 7.32 6.15
C LEU A 1063 -4.08 6.56 7.47
N GLY A 1064 -3.15 6.57 8.42
CA GLY A 1064 -3.24 5.87 9.71
C GLY A 1064 -3.08 4.34 9.63
N VAL A 1065 -3.48 3.72 8.52
CA VAL A 1065 -3.29 2.28 8.22
C VAL A 1065 -1.99 2.01 7.46
N GLU A 1066 -1.44 3.05 6.84
CA GLU A 1066 -0.16 3.06 6.16
C GLU A 1066 0.51 4.40 6.42
N ARG A 1067 1.80 4.36 6.75
CA ARG A 1067 2.62 5.56 6.89
C ARG A 1067 3.39 5.79 5.60
N ASN A 1068 3.20 6.96 5.02
CA ASN A 1068 3.83 7.33 3.74
C ASN A 1068 4.78 8.49 3.93
N LEU A 1069 6.00 8.16 4.30
CA LEU A 1069 7.01 9.15 4.67
C LEU A 1069 7.76 9.63 3.43
N PHE A 1070 7.93 10.94 3.34
CA PHE A 1070 8.82 11.58 2.38
C PHE A 1070 9.96 12.27 3.11
N ARG A 1071 11.20 12.02 2.67
CA ARG A 1071 12.41 12.60 3.27
C ARG A 1071 13.47 12.92 2.22
N TYR A 1072 14.47 13.69 2.64
CA TYR A 1072 15.66 14.00 1.86
C TYR A 1072 16.91 13.34 2.48
N ARG A 1073 17.87 12.93 1.64
CA ARG A 1073 19.16 12.33 2.06
C ARG A 1073 20.32 13.08 1.44
N PRO A 1074 21.41 13.35 2.17
CA PRO A 1074 22.53 14.13 1.64
C PRO A 1074 23.27 13.33 0.56
N VAL A 1075 23.77 14.02 -0.46
CA VAL A 1075 24.59 13.43 -1.54
C VAL A 1075 25.85 14.24 -1.80
N PRO A 1076 27.01 13.59 -2.03
CA PRO A 1076 28.23 14.30 -2.37
C PRO A 1076 28.15 15.06 -3.71
N VAL A 1077 28.66 16.30 -3.75
CA VAL A 1077 28.63 17.17 -4.95
C VAL A 1077 30.00 17.78 -5.24
N ALA A 1078 30.41 17.81 -6.50
CA ALA A 1078 31.53 18.62 -6.98
C ALA A 1078 31.08 20.07 -7.24
N ILE A 1079 31.63 21.05 -6.52
CA ILE A 1079 31.35 22.47 -6.73
C ILE A 1079 32.48 23.07 -7.56
N ARG A 1080 32.16 23.67 -8.71
CA ARG A 1080 33.14 24.31 -9.60
C ARG A 1080 32.77 25.77 -9.85
N ALA A 1081 33.66 26.68 -9.49
CA ALA A 1081 33.53 28.10 -9.83
C ALA A 1081 34.22 28.42 -11.17
N THR A 1082 33.60 29.25 -12.01
CA THR A 1082 34.27 29.86 -13.16
C THR A 1082 35.20 31.00 -12.70
N ALA A 1083 36.10 31.47 -13.56
CA ALA A 1083 37.07 32.51 -13.20
C ALA A 1083 36.45 33.88 -12.86
N ASP A 1084 35.25 34.12 -13.38
CA ASP A 1084 34.43 35.32 -13.22
C ASP A 1084 33.29 35.13 -12.19
N ALA A 1085 33.26 34.01 -11.47
CA ALA A 1085 32.26 33.76 -10.44
C ALA A 1085 32.40 34.72 -9.24
N GLY A 1086 31.29 35.24 -8.75
CA GLY A 1086 31.28 36.09 -7.57
C GLY A 1086 31.60 35.32 -6.29
N TRP A 1087 32.38 35.91 -5.39
CA TRP A 1087 32.72 35.28 -4.10
C TRP A 1087 31.49 34.95 -3.26
N GLN A 1088 30.50 35.84 -3.24
CA GLN A 1088 29.24 35.62 -2.53
C GLN A 1088 28.43 34.45 -3.13
N GLU A 1089 28.46 34.25 -4.45
CA GLU A 1089 27.73 33.18 -5.13
C GLU A 1089 28.38 31.82 -4.84
N LEU A 1090 29.71 31.78 -4.86
CA LEU A 1090 30.44 30.57 -4.49
C LEU A 1090 30.18 30.18 -3.03
N LEU A 1091 30.32 31.14 -2.11
CA LEU A 1091 30.07 30.90 -0.68
C LEU A 1091 28.62 30.52 -0.42
N ARG A 1092 27.67 31.08 -1.16
CA ARG A 1092 26.24 30.75 -1.08
C ARG A 1092 25.98 29.26 -1.36
N VAL A 1093 26.61 28.71 -2.38
CA VAL A 1093 26.50 27.29 -2.75
C VAL A 1093 27.20 26.40 -1.72
N VAL A 1094 28.35 26.83 -1.19
CA VAL A 1094 29.03 26.12 -0.09
C VAL A 1094 28.16 26.11 1.17
N ILE A 1095 27.51 27.21 1.52
CA ILE A 1095 26.60 27.28 2.67
C ILE A 1095 25.43 26.31 2.51
N ALA A 1096 24.86 26.19 1.31
CA ALA A 1096 23.83 25.19 1.03
C ALA A 1096 24.34 23.76 1.26
N ALA A 1097 25.55 23.44 0.80
CA ALA A 1097 26.18 22.14 1.02
C ALA A 1097 26.38 21.84 2.52
N VAL A 1098 26.91 22.82 3.27
CA VAL A 1098 27.13 22.72 4.72
C VAL A 1098 25.81 22.55 5.48
N ARG A 1099 24.77 23.31 5.09
CA ARG A 1099 23.43 23.19 5.66
C ARG A 1099 22.83 21.82 5.38
N ALA A 1100 23.01 21.29 4.16
CA ALA A 1100 22.50 19.98 3.78
C ALA A 1100 23.20 18.79 4.46
N GLY A 1101 24.35 19.05 5.10
CA GLY A 1101 25.24 18.00 5.59
C GLY A 1101 25.85 17.17 4.46
N ALA A 1102 25.88 17.72 3.23
CA ALA A 1102 26.42 17.05 2.07
C ALA A 1102 27.94 17.16 2.04
N GLY A 1103 28.63 16.04 1.77
CA GLY A 1103 30.05 16.09 1.41
C GLY A 1103 30.24 16.89 0.11
N PHE A 1104 31.32 17.65 -0.01
CA PHE A 1104 31.60 18.35 -1.25
C PHE A 1104 33.09 18.50 -1.52
N VAL A 1105 33.42 18.59 -2.81
CA VAL A 1105 34.76 18.98 -3.29
C VAL A 1105 34.62 20.33 -3.95
N LEU A 1106 35.48 21.28 -3.61
CA LEU A 1106 35.46 22.62 -4.17
C LEU A 1106 36.64 22.82 -5.14
N SER A 1107 36.34 23.30 -6.34
CA SER A 1107 37.34 23.63 -7.36
C SER A 1107 37.22 25.08 -7.79
N THR A 1108 38.32 25.82 -7.75
CA THR A 1108 38.39 27.22 -8.21
C THR A 1108 39.61 27.46 -9.10
N PRO A 1109 39.53 28.34 -10.11
CA PRO A 1109 40.69 28.71 -10.94
C PRO A 1109 41.59 29.76 -10.26
N VAL A 1110 41.07 30.42 -9.23
CA VAL A 1110 41.78 31.44 -8.44
C VAL A 1110 41.85 31.03 -6.97
N GLY A 1111 42.91 31.46 -6.28
CA GLY A 1111 43.09 31.15 -4.86
C GLY A 1111 42.00 31.78 -3.98
N LEU A 1112 41.54 31.02 -2.98
CA LEU A 1112 40.59 31.51 -1.97
C LEU A 1112 41.25 32.48 -0.98
N PRO A 1113 40.52 33.45 -0.41
CA PRO A 1113 41.01 34.25 0.70
C PRO A 1113 41.52 33.36 1.86
N PRO A 1114 42.66 33.67 2.50
CA PRO A 1114 43.26 32.79 3.51
C PRO A 1114 42.32 32.41 4.66
N ALA A 1115 41.50 33.35 5.13
CA ALA A 1115 40.53 33.11 6.20
C ALA A 1115 39.43 32.13 5.76
N VAL A 1116 38.90 32.29 4.54
CA VAL A 1116 37.92 31.37 3.95
C VAL A 1116 38.52 29.99 3.72
N ARG A 1117 39.75 29.91 3.21
CA ARG A 1117 40.46 28.63 3.02
C ARG A 1117 40.65 27.90 4.34
N HIS A 1118 41.00 28.62 5.41
CA HIS A 1118 41.13 28.04 6.74
C HIS A 1118 39.78 27.52 7.26
N ALA A 1119 38.72 28.33 7.16
CA ALA A 1119 37.37 27.92 7.56
C ALA A 1119 36.92 26.65 6.81
N LEU A 1120 37.14 26.57 5.50
CA LEU A 1120 36.85 25.37 4.70
C LEU A 1120 37.69 24.15 5.12
N GLY A 1121 38.94 24.37 5.52
CA GLY A 1121 39.79 23.31 6.06
C GLY A 1121 39.27 22.73 7.38
N GLU A 1122 38.75 23.57 8.27
CA GLU A 1122 38.10 23.13 9.52
C GLU A 1122 36.81 22.34 9.25
N LEU A 1123 36.16 22.57 8.11
CA LEU A 1123 35.01 21.78 7.64
C LEU A 1123 35.41 20.46 6.96
N GLY A 1124 36.71 20.17 6.83
CA GLY A 1124 37.21 19.00 6.11
C GLY A 1124 36.99 19.06 4.59
N ALA A 1125 36.70 20.24 4.03
CA ALA A 1125 36.45 20.39 2.59
C ALA A 1125 37.75 20.27 1.78
N VAL A 1126 37.72 19.43 0.74
CA VAL A 1126 38.83 19.32 -0.21
C VAL A 1126 38.72 20.44 -1.23
N VAL A 1127 39.73 21.32 -1.28
CA VAL A 1127 39.78 22.48 -2.18
C VAL A 1127 40.91 22.32 -3.20
N TYR A 1128 40.56 22.24 -4.48
CA TYR A 1128 41.49 22.26 -5.61
C TYR A 1128 41.58 23.65 -6.22
N MET A 1129 42.80 24.12 -6.46
CA MET A 1129 43.07 25.28 -7.30
C MET A 1129 43.56 24.79 -8.65
N GLU A 1130 42.68 24.83 -9.65
CA GLU A 1130 42.89 24.17 -10.93
C GLU A 1130 42.15 24.94 -12.05
N THR A 1131 42.73 24.93 -13.24
CA THR A 1131 42.11 25.47 -14.46
C THR A 1131 40.89 24.65 -14.87
N ASP A 1132 40.07 25.16 -15.79
CA ASP A 1132 38.91 24.41 -16.28
C ASP A 1132 39.34 23.09 -16.95
N ASP A 1133 40.43 23.10 -17.72
CA ASP A 1133 40.97 21.90 -18.39
C ASP A 1133 41.44 20.84 -17.38
N GLU A 1134 42.14 21.25 -16.32
CA GLU A 1134 42.60 20.34 -15.26
C GLU A 1134 41.42 19.75 -14.48
N TRP A 1135 40.40 20.56 -14.18
CA TRP A 1135 39.19 20.08 -13.51
C TRP A 1135 38.43 19.09 -14.39
N ILE A 1136 38.23 19.41 -15.67
CA ILE A 1136 37.57 18.53 -16.64
C ILE A 1136 38.32 17.21 -16.74
N GLU A 1137 39.65 17.24 -16.82
CA GLU A 1137 40.47 16.02 -16.88
C GLU A 1137 40.34 15.17 -15.61
N ARG A 1138 40.17 15.78 -14.44
CA ARG A 1138 39.84 15.05 -13.20
C ARG A 1138 38.43 14.46 -13.26
N MET A 1139 37.46 15.20 -13.78
CA MET A 1139 36.08 14.72 -13.97
C MET A 1139 35.95 13.64 -15.06
N ARG A 1140 36.96 13.44 -15.92
CA ARG A 1140 36.98 12.28 -16.85
C ARG A 1140 37.30 10.96 -16.17
N ARG A 1141 38.03 10.98 -15.06
CA ARG A 1141 38.45 9.76 -14.35
C ARG A 1141 37.28 9.20 -13.56
N ARG A 1142 36.47 8.39 -14.22
CA ARG A 1142 35.53 7.47 -13.55
C ARG A 1142 36.40 6.43 -12.84
N GLY A 1143 36.37 6.37 -11.52
CA GLY A 1143 37.02 5.22 -10.89
C GLY A 1143 36.17 3.97 -11.09
N ASP A 1144 36.87 2.88 -11.35
CA ASP A 1144 36.32 1.62 -11.88
C ASP A 1144 35.53 0.79 -10.84
N ASP A 1145 35.43 1.26 -9.60
CA ASP A 1145 34.88 0.48 -8.50
C ASP A 1145 33.87 1.30 -7.68
N SER A 1146 32.58 1.01 -7.85
CA SER A 1146 31.48 1.60 -7.09
C SER A 1146 31.55 1.33 -5.57
N ARG A 1147 32.40 0.38 -5.11
CA ARG A 1147 32.69 0.20 -3.67
C ARG A 1147 33.60 1.30 -3.10
N ALA A 1148 34.44 1.92 -3.91
CA ALA A 1148 35.47 2.85 -3.43
C ALA A 1148 34.95 4.26 -3.13
N VAL A 1149 33.76 4.64 -3.64
CA VAL A 1149 33.20 6.01 -3.50
C VAL A 1149 32.82 6.35 -2.05
N LEU A 1150 32.43 5.35 -1.26
CA LEU A 1150 32.05 5.54 0.15
C LEU A 1150 33.25 5.46 1.11
N GLU A 1151 34.39 4.90 0.66
CA GLU A 1151 35.59 4.69 1.49
C GLU A 1151 36.74 5.66 1.12
N SER A 1152 36.70 6.33 -0.05
CA SER A 1152 37.76 7.27 -0.43
C SER A 1152 37.54 8.66 0.17
N ILE A 1153 38.15 8.87 1.33
CA ILE A 1153 38.36 10.22 1.92
C ILE A 1153 39.41 11.02 1.10
N ASP A 1154 40.09 10.37 0.14
CA ASP A 1154 41.24 10.92 -0.58
C ASP A 1154 40.93 11.66 -1.90
N GLY A 1155 39.66 11.85 -2.28
CA GLY A 1155 39.29 12.69 -3.43
C GLY A 1155 39.66 12.14 -4.82
N GLU A 1156 39.98 10.84 -4.93
CA GLU A 1156 40.37 10.20 -6.19
C GLU A 1156 39.19 9.85 -7.12
N LEU A 1157 37.94 9.86 -6.62
CA LEU A 1157 36.74 9.45 -7.35
C LEU A 1157 35.81 10.63 -7.70
N ARG A 1158 35.30 10.62 -8.93
CA ARG A 1158 34.35 11.62 -9.46
C ARG A 1158 32.97 11.54 -8.77
N PRO A 1159 32.44 12.62 -8.16
CA PRO A 1159 31.05 12.66 -7.70
C PRO A 1159 30.03 12.51 -8.85
N SER A 1160 28.86 11.96 -8.56
CA SER A 1160 27.76 11.81 -9.55
C SER A 1160 27.01 13.12 -9.83
N ARG A 1161 27.30 14.18 -9.06
CA ARG A 1161 26.70 15.50 -9.21
C ARG A 1161 27.76 16.60 -9.27
N ALA A 1162 27.56 17.56 -10.15
CA ALA A 1162 28.37 18.78 -10.24
C ALA A 1162 27.46 20.02 -10.16
N ARG A 1163 27.83 21.00 -9.33
CA ARG A 1163 27.21 22.33 -9.26
C ARG A 1163 28.19 23.37 -9.80
N LEU A 1164 27.86 23.96 -10.94
CA LEU A 1164 28.67 25.01 -11.57
C LEU A 1164 28.24 26.38 -11.03
N VAL A 1165 29.20 27.26 -10.78
CA VAL A 1165 28.97 28.59 -10.19
C VAL A 1165 29.64 29.66 -11.04
N GLY A 1166 28.88 30.67 -11.43
CA GLY A 1166 29.35 31.83 -12.18
C GLY A 1166 28.28 32.41 -13.10
N PRO A 1167 28.64 33.39 -13.94
CA PRO A 1167 27.72 33.97 -14.92
C PRO A 1167 27.20 32.92 -15.92
N ARG A 1168 25.94 33.08 -16.35
CA ARG A 1168 25.20 32.11 -17.18
C ARG A 1168 25.98 31.67 -18.43
N ASP A 1169 26.62 32.60 -19.14
CA ASP A 1169 27.36 32.30 -20.37
C ASP A 1169 28.62 31.47 -20.10
N SER A 1170 29.36 31.82 -19.04
CA SER A 1170 30.57 31.12 -18.61
C SER A 1170 30.24 29.70 -18.10
N VAL A 1171 29.16 29.57 -17.32
CA VAL A 1171 28.66 28.28 -16.83
C VAL A 1171 28.19 27.40 -17.99
N ALA A 1172 27.43 27.95 -18.94
CA ALA A 1172 26.98 27.20 -20.11
C ALA A 1172 28.16 26.73 -20.99
N ALA A 1173 29.19 27.57 -21.16
CA ALA A 1173 30.39 27.18 -21.88
C ALA A 1173 31.16 26.04 -21.17
N LEU A 1174 31.32 26.15 -19.85
CA LEU A 1174 31.95 25.10 -19.05
C LEU A 1174 31.15 23.80 -19.03
N HIS A 1175 29.82 23.87 -18.91
CA HIS A 1175 28.95 22.70 -18.99
C HIS A 1175 29.11 21.98 -20.33
N ARG A 1176 29.05 22.71 -21.47
CA ARG A 1176 29.27 22.11 -22.79
C ARG A 1176 30.64 21.45 -22.92
N ALA A 1177 31.70 22.11 -22.43
CA ALA A 1177 33.05 21.57 -22.46
C ALA A 1177 33.16 20.29 -21.61
N LEU A 1178 32.59 20.29 -20.41
CA LEU A 1178 32.52 19.11 -19.53
C LEU A 1178 31.73 17.98 -20.18
N ALA A 1179 30.53 18.26 -20.67
CA ALA A 1179 29.64 17.29 -21.30
C ALA A 1179 30.31 16.60 -22.49
N ALA A 1180 30.98 17.36 -23.36
CA ALA A 1180 31.77 16.81 -24.45
C ALA A 1180 32.96 15.97 -23.94
N ALA A 1181 33.64 16.43 -22.89
CA ALA A 1181 34.80 15.75 -22.33
C ALA A 1181 34.47 14.42 -21.63
N VAL A 1182 33.28 14.29 -21.05
CA VAL A 1182 32.77 13.03 -20.45
C VAL A 1182 31.88 12.24 -21.42
N GLU A 1183 31.87 12.61 -22.70
CA GLU A 1183 31.12 11.92 -23.76
C GLU A 1183 29.60 11.79 -23.46
N GLY A 1184 29.04 12.80 -22.77
CA GLY A 1184 27.62 12.79 -22.40
C GLY A 1184 27.24 11.75 -21.35
N ASP A 1185 28.17 11.34 -20.47
CA ASP A 1185 27.91 10.35 -19.41
C ASP A 1185 26.58 10.60 -18.65
N PRO A 1186 25.58 9.71 -18.75
CA PRO A 1186 24.30 9.85 -18.05
C PRO A 1186 24.41 9.77 -16.52
N ASP A 1187 25.49 9.17 -16.00
CA ASP A 1187 25.70 9.01 -14.56
C ASP A 1187 26.17 10.33 -13.88
N LEU A 1188 26.41 11.39 -14.67
CA LEU A 1188 26.74 12.73 -14.18
C LEU A 1188 25.56 13.69 -14.36
N ALA A 1189 25.02 14.15 -13.23
CA ALA A 1189 24.05 15.24 -13.19
C ALA A 1189 24.77 16.58 -12.99
N VAL A 1190 24.57 17.51 -13.91
CA VAL A 1190 25.15 18.86 -13.85
C VAL A 1190 24.04 19.86 -13.51
N TYR A 1191 24.27 20.62 -12.45
CA TYR A 1191 23.43 21.74 -12.01
C TYR A 1191 24.12 23.04 -12.44
N ASP A 1192 23.59 23.64 -13.48
CA ASP A 1192 24.15 24.79 -14.19
C ASP A 1192 23.26 26.04 -14.14
N GLY A 1193 22.20 26.01 -13.34
CA GLY A 1193 21.31 27.16 -13.12
C GLY A 1193 22.02 28.35 -12.45
N GLU A 1194 21.46 29.54 -12.59
CA GLU A 1194 21.95 30.74 -11.89
C GLU A 1194 21.94 30.51 -10.37
N VAL A 1195 22.90 31.09 -9.64
CA VAL A 1195 22.90 31.00 -8.17
C VAL A 1195 21.84 31.94 -7.61
N THR A 1196 20.89 31.38 -6.85
CA THR A 1196 19.77 32.11 -6.28
C THR A 1196 19.93 32.34 -4.78
N SER A 1197 19.18 33.31 -4.24
CA SER A 1197 19.08 33.47 -2.78
C SER A 1197 18.11 32.47 -2.13
N ALA A 1198 17.30 31.79 -2.94
CA ALA A 1198 16.24 30.90 -2.50
C ALA A 1198 16.79 29.54 -2.03
N GLY A 1199 16.73 29.29 -0.72
CA GLY A 1199 17.11 27.99 -0.16
C GLY A 1199 16.27 26.83 -0.68
N ARG A 1200 15.03 27.11 -1.10
CA ARG A 1200 14.14 26.13 -1.76
C ARG A 1200 14.72 25.52 -3.04
N ILE A 1201 15.64 26.24 -3.70
CA ILE A 1201 16.27 25.86 -4.96
C ILE A 1201 17.72 25.42 -4.73
N GLU A 1202 18.54 26.21 -4.03
CA GLU A 1202 19.98 25.94 -3.90
C GLU A 1202 20.31 24.72 -3.03
N LEU A 1203 19.39 24.20 -2.21
CA LEU A 1203 19.60 22.97 -1.43
C LEU A 1203 19.42 21.69 -2.26
N LEU A 1204 18.64 21.73 -3.36
CA LEU A 1204 18.30 20.55 -4.17
C LEU A 1204 19.50 19.78 -4.76
N PRO A 1205 20.59 20.42 -5.23
CA PRO A 1205 21.77 19.69 -5.72
C PRO A 1205 22.36 18.73 -4.69
N PHE A 1206 22.22 19.06 -3.40
CA PHE A 1206 22.89 18.41 -2.28
C PHE A 1206 22.05 17.32 -1.60
N VAL A 1207 20.84 17.04 -2.12
CA VAL A 1207 19.95 16.02 -1.56
C VAL A 1207 19.35 15.08 -2.61
N HIS A 1208 19.13 13.84 -2.21
CA HIS A 1208 18.25 12.86 -2.86
C HIS A 1208 16.90 12.84 -2.16
N GLU A 1209 15.82 12.74 -2.94
CA GLU A 1209 14.50 12.44 -2.40
C GLU A 1209 14.37 10.94 -2.13
N GLN A 1210 13.61 10.59 -1.08
CA GLN A 1210 13.26 9.21 -0.75
C GLN A 1210 11.84 9.11 -0.24
N ALA A 1211 11.08 8.15 -0.76
CA ALA A 1211 9.75 7.80 -0.29
C ALA A 1211 9.79 6.48 0.47
N ILE A 1212 9.07 6.38 1.58
CA ILE A 1212 9.02 5.20 2.44
C ILE A 1212 7.55 4.90 2.75
N ALA A 1213 7.07 3.73 2.35
CA ALA A 1213 5.73 3.26 2.68
C ALA A 1213 5.83 2.08 3.66
N ILE A 1214 5.19 2.22 4.83
CA ILE A 1214 5.20 1.21 5.88
C ILE A 1214 3.76 0.86 6.24
N THR A 1215 3.42 -0.43 6.15
CA THR A 1215 2.16 -0.93 6.68
C THR A 1215 2.10 -0.67 8.18
N ALA A 1216 1.11 0.11 8.61
CA ALA A 1216 0.94 0.58 9.99
C ALA A 1216 -0.23 -0.12 10.68
N HIS A 1217 -0.52 -1.35 10.26
CA HIS A 1217 -1.54 -2.19 10.87
C HIS A 1217 -1.11 -3.66 10.94
N ARG A 1218 -1.65 -4.40 11.90
CA ARG A 1218 -1.59 -5.86 11.96
C ARG A 1218 -3.01 -6.41 11.88
N TYR A 1219 -3.34 -7.07 10.77
CA TYR A 1219 -4.71 -7.56 10.48
C TYR A 1219 -5.81 -6.48 10.55
N GLY A 1220 -5.47 -5.25 10.13
CA GLY A 1220 -6.38 -4.11 10.09
C GLY A 1220 -6.41 -3.26 11.36
N ASN A 1221 -5.87 -3.77 12.47
CA ASN A 1221 -5.73 -2.99 13.69
C ASN A 1221 -4.46 -2.14 13.60
N PRO A 1222 -4.52 -0.83 13.91
CA PRO A 1222 -3.34 0.03 13.93
C PRO A 1222 -2.21 -0.56 14.78
N ASP A 1223 -0.98 -0.49 14.27
CA ASP A 1223 0.20 -1.06 14.90
C ASP A 1223 1.37 -0.07 14.89
N ASP A 1224 1.85 0.27 16.09
CA ASP A 1224 2.91 1.24 16.32
C ASP A 1224 4.31 0.60 16.33
N TRP A 1225 4.48 -0.65 15.88
CA TRP A 1225 5.77 -1.35 15.88
C TRP A 1225 6.91 -0.53 15.27
N SER A 1226 6.64 0.26 14.23
CA SER A 1226 7.63 1.09 13.54
C SER A 1226 7.87 2.45 14.20
N ALA A 1227 6.96 2.93 15.06
CA ALA A 1227 6.95 4.31 15.59
C ALA A 1227 8.22 4.72 16.37
N ALA A 1228 8.97 3.75 16.92
CA ALA A 1228 10.23 4.05 17.60
C ALA A 1228 11.40 4.35 16.64
N VAL A 1229 11.27 3.94 15.38
CA VAL A 1229 12.32 4.01 14.34
C VAL A 1229 12.11 5.20 13.41
N ILE A 1230 10.85 5.49 13.08
CA ILE A 1230 10.45 6.46 12.07
C ILE A 1230 9.81 7.71 12.63
#